data_AF-A0A6N2K1P0-F1
#
_entry.id   AF-A0A6N2K1P0-F1
#
_cell.length_a   1.000
_cell.length_b   1.000
_cell.length_c   1.000
_cell.angle_alpha   90.00
_cell.angle_beta   90.00
_cell.angle_gamma   90.00
#
_symmetry.space_group_name_H-M   'P 1'
#
loop_
_entity.id
_entity.type
_entity.pdbx_description
1 polymer ?
#
loop_
_entity_poly.entity_id
_entity_poly.type
_entity_poly.pdbx_seq_one_letter_code
_entity_poly.pdbx_strand_id
1 'polypeptide(L)'
;MYLKHFFLHTQPKMNVLAMGSFFLGLALLCIIWRILSTSHKRNKTLPPPEPSGAWPLIGHMRILNSQIPIFRALGDLADKQGPVFSIRLGMRRTLVISSWESVKECLKTNDRNFLNRPSFAASKYMGYDDAFFGFHPYGEYWLEMRKIVTQELLSNHRLQLFIDVRVSEIETCIKELYTTCSNGSVLVDMSQRFSYVVASVMLRLIAGKRYCGGIGKESEAFGRAIKEFFYLSGVLVMSDLIPFTGWMDFQGHLKSMKRVAKELDHVVSGWLEEHLQRREAVNVRKEEKDFMDVMLESLAVGDDPIFGYKRETIVKATALNLIVASIDTTSITLTWALSLLLNHTEVLKRVQKEIDIHVGTTRWVEESDIKNLVYFQAIVKETLRLYPPGPLLVPRESLEDCYVGGYLVPRGTQLLVNAWKLHRDPRIWENPCEFRPESTAMNVQVDMSEGLGLTLAKATPLGVVLAPRLEHKMFLTSHGSIDVRGQQFEYVPFGSGRRLCPGISSGLQMVYLTLSRLLQGFSFSTAMNAQVDMSIFLGLALLCIIWRILSTSHKRNKTLPPPEPSGAWPSIGHMRILNSQIPIFRALGDLADKHGPVFSIRLGLRRTLVISSRESVKECLKTNDRKFLNRPSSAASKYMGYDDAFFGFHPYGEYWLEMRKIVTQELLSNRRLQMLMNVRVSEIDTCIKELYTTCSNGSVLVDMSQWFSHVVASVMFRLLAGKRYCGGIAKESEAFVRAIKEFFYLSGVLVMSDLIPFTGWMDLQGHLKSMKRVAKELDHVVSGWLEEHLQRREAVNVRERRKDFMDVMLESLAVVDDPIFGYKRRTIVKATALRFLTSHGSIDVRGQQFEYVPFGSGRRLCPGISSSLQMLHLTLSRLLQGFSFSTAMNAQVDMSEGLGLTLPKATPLEVVLAPRLDHKINGKYFSRASSSMHHMENTVNQSQKKQNLTTTEPLVHGL
;
A
#
# COMPACT_ATOMS: atom_id res chain seq x y z
N MET A 1 47.81 -23.00 5.04
CA MET A 1 48.20 -22.35 3.76
C MET A 1 48.29 -23.39 2.62
N TYR A 2 47.24 -24.21 2.40
CA TYR A 2 47.35 -25.40 1.52
C TYR A 2 46.21 -25.56 0.49
N LEU A 3 45.31 -24.57 0.37
CA LEU A 3 44.06 -24.66 -0.40
C LEU A 3 43.98 -23.66 -1.57
N LYS A 4 45.13 -23.10 -2.00
CA LYS A 4 45.21 -22.09 -3.08
C LYS A 4 45.85 -22.58 -4.38
N HIS A 5 46.26 -23.87 -4.45
CA HIS A 5 47.08 -24.39 -5.55
C HIS A 5 46.41 -25.50 -6.41
N PHE A 6 45.22 -25.98 -6.04
CA PHE A 6 44.57 -27.10 -6.75
C PHE A 6 43.66 -26.66 -7.92
N PHE A 7 43.19 -25.40 -7.93
CA PHE A 7 42.17 -24.91 -8.86
C PHE A 7 42.70 -24.00 -9.98
N LEU A 8 43.90 -24.30 -10.50
CA LEU A 8 44.46 -23.64 -11.70
C LEU A 8 44.72 -24.57 -12.90
N HIS A 9 44.69 -25.89 -12.72
CA HIS A 9 44.79 -26.86 -13.83
C HIS A 9 43.87 -28.07 -13.63
N THR A 10 42.61 -27.97 -14.05
CA THR A 10 41.83 -29.13 -14.51
C THR A 10 40.60 -28.66 -15.30
N GLN A 11 40.43 -29.19 -16.52
CA GLN A 11 39.24 -29.01 -17.35
C GLN A 11 38.21 -30.11 -17.01
N PRO A 12 37.04 -29.80 -16.43
CA PRO A 12 35.97 -30.77 -16.30
C PRO A 12 35.19 -30.87 -17.62
N LYS A 13 35.53 -31.86 -18.46
CA LYS A 13 34.59 -32.35 -19.49
C LYS A 13 33.39 -32.97 -18.77
N MET A 14 32.36 -32.16 -18.48
CA MET A 14 31.10 -32.66 -17.92
C MET A 14 30.44 -33.62 -18.92
N ASN A 15 30.49 -34.91 -18.61
CA ASN A 15 30.02 -35.96 -19.50
C ASN A 15 28.51 -35.83 -19.77
N VAL A 16 28.15 -35.71 -21.05
CA VAL A 16 26.77 -35.52 -21.52
C VAL A 16 25.82 -36.62 -21.01
N LEU A 17 26.34 -37.85 -20.81
CA LEU A 17 25.59 -38.96 -20.21
C LEU A 17 25.01 -38.63 -18.82
N ALA A 18 25.72 -37.86 -17.98
CA ALA A 18 25.28 -37.55 -16.62
C ALA A 18 24.09 -36.56 -16.58
N MET A 19 23.96 -35.70 -17.60
CA MET A 19 22.75 -34.90 -17.79
C MET A 19 21.62 -35.74 -18.37
N GLY A 20 21.93 -36.64 -19.31
CA GLY A 20 20.96 -37.58 -19.90
C GLY A 20 20.26 -38.45 -18.85
N SER A 21 21.03 -39.07 -17.94
CA SER A 21 20.47 -39.91 -16.87
C SER A 21 19.62 -39.14 -15.87
N PHE A 22 19.98 -37.89 -15.55
CA PHE A 22 19.17 -37.02 -14.69
C PHE A 22 17.79 -36.72 -15.31
N PHE A 23 17.74 -36.33 -16.60
CA PHE A 23 16.46 -36.10 -17.28
C PHE A 23 15.66 -37.38 -17.49
N LEU A 24 16.31 -38.52 -17.72
CA LEU A 24 15.64 -39.82 -17.83
C LEU A 24 14.99 -40.24 -16.50
N GLY A 25 15.69 -40.05 -15.37
CA GLY A 25 15.14 -40.28 -14.04
C GLY A 25 13.96 -39.36 -13.70
N LEU A 26 14.01 -38.10 -14.13
CA LEU A 26 12.92 -37.14 -13.96
C LEU A 26 11.70 -37.49 -14.82
N ALA A 27 11.91 -38.01 -16.04
CA ALA A 27 10.86 -38.55 -16.89
C ALA A 27 10.23 -39.83 -16.29
N LEU A 28 11.05 -40.75 -15.78
CA LEU A 28 10.59 -41.95 -15.07
C LEU A 28 9.77 -41.61 -13.82
N LEU A 29 10.21 -40.65 -13.00
CA LEU A 29 9.43 -40.15 -11.86
C LEU A 29 8.08 -39.54 -12.30
N CYS A 30 8.04 -38.79 -13.41
CA CYS A 30 6.79 -38.29 -13.97
C CYS A 30 5.85 -39.43 -14.44
N ILE A 31 6.39 -40.49 -15.05
CA ILE A 31 5.63 -41.66 -15.51
C ILE A 31 5.11 -42.47 -14.31
N ILE A 32 5.96 -42.75 -13.32
CA ILE A 32 5.60 -43.45 -12.08
C ILE A 32 4.53 -42.65 -11.32
N TRP A 33 4.67 -41.33 -11.20
CA TRP A 33 3.64 -40.48 -10.59
C TRP A 33 2.31 -40.52 -11.37
N ARG A 34 2.36 -40.59 -12.72
CA ARG A 34 1.18 -40.71 -13.58
C ARG A 34 0.47 -42.06 -13.41
N ILE A 35 1.22 -43.15 -13.25
CA ILE A 35 0.69 -44.50 -13.00
C ILE A 35 0.09 -44.60 -11.58
N LEU A 36 0.82 -44.11 -10.56
CA LEU A 36 0.34 -44.12 -9.17
C LEU A 36 -0.90 -43.23 -9.00
N SER A 37 -0.96 -42.06 -9.63
CA SER A 37 -2.13 -41.17 -9.58
C SER A 37 -3.35 -41.69 -10.37
N THR A 38 -3.21 -42.70 -11.22
CA THR A 38 -4.35 -43.41 -11.82
C THR A 38 -4.96 -44.50 -10.93
N SER A 39 -4.34 -44.86 -9.80
CA SER A 39 -4.80 -45.95 -8.92
C SER A 39 -5.59 -45.47 -7.69
N HIS A 40 -6.76 -44.85 -7.94
CA HIS A 40 -7.82 -44.76 -6.93
C HIS A 40 -9.17 -45.18 -7.53
N LYS A 41 -9.85 -46.12 -6.87
CA LYS A 41 -11.17 -46.61 -7.28
C LYS A 41 -12.18 -45.45 -7.29
N ARG A 42 -12.83 -45.22 -8.44
CA ARG A 42 -13.91 -44.24 -8.58
C ARG A 42 -15.16 -44.71 -7.81
N ASN A 43 -15.44 -44.08 -6.67
CA ASN A 43 -16.80 -44.02 -6.15
C ASN A 43 -17.65 -43.04 -6.99
N LYS A 44 -18.98 -43.18 -6.97
CA LYS A 44 -19.93 -42.47 -7.85
C LYS A 44 -20.19 -41.00 -7.45
N THR A 45 -19.19 -40.28 -6.93
CA THR A 45 -19.32 -38.88 -6.48
C THR A 45 -18.74 -37.91 -7.51
N LEU A 46 -19.52 -36.88 -7.87
CA LEU A 46 -19.09 -35.82 -8.78
C LEU A 46 -18.24 -34.80 -8.02
N PRO A 47 -16.97 -34.55 -8.41
CA PRO A 47 -16.23 -33.40 -7.92
C PRO A 47 -16.74 -32.09 -8.58
N PRO A 48 -16.46 -30.90 -8.00
CA PRO A 48 -16.82 -29.64 -8.62
C PRO A 48 -16.14 -29.49 -10.00
N PRO A 49 -16.76 -28.76 -10.95
CA PRO A 49 -16.15 -28.45 -12.24
C PRO A 49 -14.74 -27.87 -12.07
N GLU A 50 -13.78 -28.37 -12.83
CA GLU A 50 -12.38 -27.92 -12.77
C GLU A 50 -11.94 -27.46 -14.16
N PRO A 51 -11.57 -26.17 -14.36
CA PRO A 51 -11.28 -25.66 -15.69
C PRO A 51 -10.03 -26.32 -16.28
N SER A 52 -10.01 -26.46 -17.61
CA SER A 52 -8.87 -26.99 -18.34
C SER A 52 -7.63 -26.08 -18.21
N GLY A 53 -6.44 -26.68 -18.25
CA GLY A 53 -5.17 -25.94 -18.15
C GLY A 53 -4.44 -26.01 -16.80
N ALA A 54 -4.87 -26.88 -15.87
CA ALA A 54 -4.10 -27.17 -14.65
C ALA A 54 -2.73 -27.79 -14.98
N TRP A 55 -1.64 -27.16 -14.52
CA TRP A 55 -0.28 -27.71 -14.65
C TRP A 55 0.10 -28.56 -13.41
N PRO A 56 0.93 -29.61 -13.55
CA PRO A 56 1.48 -30.34 -12.39
C PRO A 56 2.17 -29.38 -11.41
N LEU A 57 1.94 -29.59 -10.10
CA LEU A 57 2.44 -28.79 -8.96
C LEU A 57 2.04 -27.30 -8.91
N ILE A 58 1.67 -26.69 -10.04
CA ILE A 58 1.36 -25.25 -10.18
C ILE A 58 -0.16 -25.00 -10.26
N GLY A 59 -0.94 -25.97 -10.71
CA GLY A 59 -2.39 -25.82 -10.85
C GLY A 59 -2.77 -24.77 -11.89
N HIS A 60 -3.76 -23.93 -11.56
CA HIS A 60 -4.38 -22.95 -12.45
C HIS A 60 -3.77 -21.55 -12.37
N MET A 61 -2.66 -21.35 -11.65
CA MET A 61 -2.08 -20.01 -11.42
C MET A 61 -1.72 -19.25 -12.70
N ARG A 62 -1.50 -19.96 -13.83
CA ARG A 62 -1.31 -19.33 -15.16
C ARG A 62 -2.56 -18.67 -15.73
N ILE A 63 -3.76 -19.07 -15.28
CA ILE A 63 -5.05 -18.52 -15.72
C ILE A 63 -5.41 -17.29 -14.89
N LEU A 64 -4.96 -17.23 -13.64
CA LEU A 64 -5.08 -16.07 -12.76
C LEU A 64 -3.97 -15.03 -13.04
N ASN A 65 -3.87 -14.62 -14.30
CA ASN A 65 -2.80 -13.74 -14.79
C ASN A 65 -2.84 -12.35 -14.15
N SER A 66 -1.68 -11.73 -13.99
CA SER A 66 -1.50 -10.63 -13.02
C SER A 66 -1.99 -9.24 -13.44
N GLN A 67 -2.53 -9.07 -14.64
CA GLN A 67 -2.94 -7.74 -15.14
C GLN A 67 -4.43 -7.44 -14.85
N ILE A 68 -5.23 -8.48 -14.58
CA ILE A 68 -6.63 -8.40 -14.14
C ILE A 68 -6.72 -8.85 -12.67
N PRO A 69 -7.40 -8.11 -11.77
CA PRO A 69 -7.56 -8.51 -10.38
C PRO A 69 -8.21 -9.89 -10.22
N ILE A 70 -7.68 -10.71 -9.31
CA ILE A 70 -8.08 -12.13 -9.13
C ILE A 70 -9.59 -12.34 -9.00
N PHE A 71 -10.33 -11.45 -8.34
CA PHE A 71 -11.78 -11.55 -8.21
C PHE A 71 -12.55 -11.36 -9.53
N ARG A 72 -12.01 -10.59 -10.49
CA ARG A 72 -12.55 -10.47 -11.84
C ARG A 72 -12.24 -11.73 -12.65
N ALA A 73 -10.99 -12.18 -12.65
CA ALA A 73 -10.59 -13.42 -13.33
C ALA A 73 -11.36 -14.66 -12.83
N LEU A 74 -11.67 -14.72 -11.53
CA LEU A 74 -12.56 -15.74 -10.95
C LEU A 74 -14.04 -15.55 -11.32
N GLY A 75 -14.48 -14.31 -11.59
CA GLY A 75 -15.80 -14.02 -12.15
C GLY A 75 -15.92 -14.49 -13.61
N ASP A 76 -14.91 -14.19 -14.42
CA ASP A 76 -14.81 -14.59 -15.84
C ASP A 76 -14.67 -16.11 -16.00
N LEU A 77 -14.24 -16.81 -14.95
CA LEU A 77 -14.25 -18.27 -14.85
C LEU A 77 -15.60 -18.81 -14.37
N ALA A 78 -16.28 -18.14 -13.44
CA ALA A 78 -17.65 -18.49 -13.03
C ALA A 78 -18.62 -18.45 -14.22
N ASP A 79 -18.48 -17.46 -15.11
CA ASP A 79 -19.27 -17.37 -16.37
C ASP A 79 -19.03 -18.53 -17.34
N LYS A 80 -17.91 -19.25 -17.20
CA LYS A 80 -17.50 -20.36 -18.10
C LYS A 80 -17.63 -21.75 -17.48
N GLN A 81 -17.62 -21.86 -16.14
CA GLN A 81 -17.65 -23.13 -15.40
C GLN A 81 -18.92 -23.30 -14.56
N GLY A 82 -19.73 -22.24 -14.42
CA GLY A 82 -20.84 -22.18 -13.47
C GLY A 82 -20.42 -21.54 -12.14
N PRO A 83 -21.40 -21.22 -11.26
CA PRO A 83 -21.17 -20.43 -10.05
C PRO A 83 -20.42 -21.15 -8.93
N VAL A 84 -20.20 -22.47 -9.05
CA VAL A 84 -19.46 -23.32 -8.10
C VAL A 84 -18.45 -24.13 -8.90
N PHE A 85 -17.15 -23.87 -8.70
CA PHE A 85 -16.08 -24.57 -9.40
C PHE A 85 -14.83 -24.72 -8.52
N SER A 86 -14.00 -25.72 -8.82
CA SER A 86 -12.74 -25.99 -8.14
C SER A 86 -11.57 -25.53 -9.00
N ILE A 87 -10.56 -24.92 -8.38
CA ILE A 87 -9.24 -24.68 -8.97
C ILE A 87 -8.15 -25.25 -8.06
N ARG A 88 -6.92 -25.34 -8.59
CA ARG A 88 -5.72 -25.67 -7.82
C ARG A 88 -4.82 -24.45 -7.75
N LEU A 89 -4.52 -24.02 -6.54
CA LEU A 89 -3.54 -22.97 -6.24
C LEU A 89 -2.27 -23.68 -5.78
N GLY A 90 -1.37 -23.95 -6.73
CA GLY A 90 -0.24 -24.85 -6.52
C GLY A 90 -0.72 -26.28 -6.23
N MET A 91 -0.44 -26.75 -5.01
CA MET A 91 -0.90 -28.04 -4.48
C MET A 91 -2.21 -27.96 -3.70
N ARG A 92 -2.66 -26.77 -3.25
CA ARG A 92 -3.94 -26.64 -2.54
C ARG A 92 -5.12 -26.71 -3.52
N ARG A 93 -6.20 -27.37 -3.11
CA ARG A 93 -7.50 -27.28 -3.78
C ARG A 93 -8.26 -26.09 -3.23
N THR A 94 -8.92 -25.36 -4.12
CA THR A 94 -9.64 -24.13 -3.77
C THR A 94 -11.00 -24.13 -4.46
N LEU A 95 -12.06 -24.25 -3.69
CA LEU A 95 -13.44 -24.08 -4.14
C LEU A 95 -13.74 -22.58 -4.26
N VAL A 96 -14.31 -22.17 -5.38
CA VAL A 96 -14.74 -20.80 -5.67
C VAL A 96 -16.25 -20.80 -5.85
N ILE A 97 -16.93 -19.98 -5.06
CA ILE A 97 -18.38 -19.81 -5.12
C ILE A 97 -18.76 -18.36 -5.43
N SER A 98 -19.76 -18.18 -6.29
CA SER A 98 -20.13 -16.87 -6.86
C SER A 98 -21.64 -16.60 -6.88
N SER A 99 -22.47 -17.42 -6.23
CA SER A 99 -23.94 -17.27 -6.25
C SER A 99 -24.58 -17.37 -4.86
N TRP A 100 -25.75 -16.75 -4.69
CA TRP A 100 -26.40 -16.68 -3.37
C TRP A 100 -26.78 -18.06 -2.82
N GLU A 101 -27.13 -19.01 -3.69
CA GLU A 101 -27.48 -20.39 -3.34
C GLU A 101 -26.28 -21.10 -2.68
N SER A 102 -25.12 -21.02 -3.33
CA SER A 102 -23.88 -21.65 -2.88
C SER A 102 -23.27 -20.94 -1.67
N VAL A 103 -23.42 -19.61 -1.57
CA VAL A 103 -23.01 -18.83 -0.39
C VAL A 103 -23.89 -19.15 0.81
N LYS A 104 -25.20 -19.32 0.64
CA LYS A 104 -26.12 -19.81 1.68
C LYS A 104 -25.75 -21.22 2.13
N GLU A 105 -25.46 -22.11 1.20
CA GLU A 105 -25.04 -23.49 1.49
C GLU A 105 -23.72 -23.52 2.30
N CYS A 106 -22.66 -22.85 1.83
CA CYS A 106 -21.38 -22.81 2.55
C CYS A 106 -21.42 -22.04 3.89
N LEU A 107 -22.18 -20.95 3.99
CA LEU A 107 -22.11 -20.04 5.16
C LEU A 107 -23.24 -20.23 6.19
N LYS A 108 -24.30 -20.96 5.86
CA LYS A 108 -25.42 -21.30 6.77
C LYS A 108 -25.66 -22.80 6.92
N THR A 109 -25.70 -23.58 5.84
CA THR A 109 -25.96 -25.03 5.93
C THR A 109 -24.73 -25.79 6.42
N ASN A 110 -23.60 -25.58 5.75
CA ASN A 110 -22.30 -26.17 6.07
C ASN A 110 -21.45 -25.25 6.96
N ASP A 111 -22.08 -24.39 7.78
CA ASP A 111 -21.41 -23.29 8.48
C ASP A 111 -20.22 -23.79 9.30
N ARG A 112 -20.46 -24.85 10.09
CA ARG A 112 -19.48 -25.59 10.90
C ARG A 112 -18.26 -26.04 10.10
N ASN A 113 -18.47 -26.65 8.93
CA ASN A 113 -17.37 -27.21 8.15
C ASN A 113 -16.44 -26.10 7.63
N PHE A 114 -17.04 -24.98 7.18
CA PHE A 114 -16.32 -23.78 6.77
C PHE A 114 -16.18 -22.75 7.90
N LEU A 115 -15.88 -23.18 9.14
CA LEU A 115 -15.42 -22.27 10.20
C LEU A 115 -13.90 -22.10 10.22
N ASN A 116 -13.13 -23.02 9.64
CA ASN A 116 -11.68 -22.98 9.74
C ASN A 116 -11.05 -21.88 8.87
N ARG A 117 -9.82 -21.51 9.23
CA ARG A 117 -8.93 -20.68 8.42
C ARG A 117 -7.73 -21.53 7.97
N PRO A 118 -7.36 -21.47 6.69
CA PRO A 118 -6.10 -22.06 6.25
C PRO A 118 -4.94 -21.27 6.87
N SER A 119 -4.01 -21.95 7.55
CA SER A 119 -2.76 -21.29 7.96
C SER A 119 -1.96 -20.90 6.72
N PHE A 120 -1.55 -19.64 6.70
CA PHE A 120 -0.79 -18.99 5.63
C PHE A 120 0.43 -18.29 6.25
N ALA A 121 1.44 -18.01 5.44
CA ALA A 121 2.59 -17.24 5.90
C ALA A 121 2.21 -15.82 6.38
N ALA A 122 1.04 -15.31 5.99
CA ALA A 122 0.55 -13.99 6.40
C ALA A 122 0.15 -13.99 7.88
N SER A 123 -0.71 -14.93 8.26
CA SER A 123 -1.08 -15.18 9.64
C SER A 123 0.12 -15.64 10.46
N LYS A 124 1.01 -16.47 9.88
CA LYS A 124 2.20 -16.96 10.56
C LYS A 124 3.18 -15.84 10.93
N TYR A 125 3.60 -15.03 9.95
CA TYR A 125 4.68 -14.08 10.21
C TYR A 125 4.20 -12.72 10.73
N MET A 126 3.00 -12.27 10.36
CA MET A 126 2.52 -10.92 10.72
C MET A 126 1.30 -10.97 11.62
N GLY A 127 0.59 -12.10 11.64
CA GLY A 127 -0.43 -12.40 12.62
C GLY A 127 0.10 -12.97 13.94
N TYR A 128 1.38 -12.78 14.29
CA TYR A 128 2.06 -13.33 15.47
C TYR A 128 1.92 -14.86 15.62
N ASP A 129 2.48 -15.63 14.68
CA ASP A 129 2.39 -17.10 14.61
C ASP A 129 0.94 -17.63 14.73
N ASP A 130 0.07 -17.07 13.88
CA ASP A 130 -1.38 -17.30 13.80
C ASP A 130 -2.24 -16.74 14.97
N ALA A 131 -1.68 -16.01 15.95
CA ALA A 131 -2.45 -15.40 17.06
C ALA A 131 -3.46 -14.30 16.65
N PHE A 132 -3.41 -13.76 15.42
CA PHE A 132 -4.45 -12.87 14.87
C PHE A 132 -5.79 -13.60 14.76
N PHE A 133 -6.74 -13.38 15.67
CA PHE A 133 -8.04 -14.08 15.67
C PHE A 133 -8.87 -13.93 14.37
N GLY A 134 -8.59 -12.93 13.52
CA GLY A 134 -9.19 -12.82 12.19
C GLY A 134 -8.78 -13.95 11.23
N PHE A 135 -7.53 -14.41 11.36
CA PHE A 135 -6.89 -15.46 10.57
C PHE A 135 -6.68 -16.77 11.34
N HIS A 136 -6.77 -16.78 12.66
CA HIS A 136 -6.59 -17.99 13.47
C HIS A 136 -7.59 -19.10 13.07
N PRO A 137 -7.17 -20.38 13.09
CA PRO A 137 -8.05 -21.55 13.00
C PRO A 137 -9.29 -21.50 13.90
N TYR A 138 -10.26 -22.39 13.69
CA TYR A 138 -11.41 -22.47 14.59
C TYR A 138 -11.05 -23.28 15.85
N GLY A 139 -11.26 -22.70 17.03
CA GLY A 139 -10.92 -23.30 18.32
C GLY A 139 -11.18 -22.36 19.49
N GLU A 140 -10.80 -22.78 20.70
CA GLU A 140 -11.08 -22.07 21.96
C GLU A 140 -10.48 -20.66 22.00
N TYR A 141 -9.22 -20.51 21.59
CA TYR A 141 -8.57 -19.20 21.46
C TYR A 141 -9.36 -18.24 20.56
N TRP A 142 -9.87 -18.73 19.43
CA TRP A 142 -10.70 -17.91 18.54
C TRP A 142 -12.02 -17.51 19.20
N LEU A 143 -12.67 -18.44 19.91
CA LEU A 143 -13.94 -18.18 20.60
C LEU A 143 -13.77 -17.11 21.69
N GLU A 144 -12.75 -17.25 22.55
CA GLU A 144 -12.55 -16.32 23.67
C GLU A 144 -12.07 -14.94 23.19
N MET A 145 -11.16 -14.87 22.23
CA MET A 145 -10.77 -13.59 21.64
C MET A 145 -11.94 -12.92 20.91
N ARG A 146 -12.77 -13.69 20.19
CA ARG A 146 -13.98 -13.14 19.55
C ARG A 146 -15.00 -12.66 20.59
N LYS A 147 -15.14 -13.34 21.72
CA LYS A 147 -16.03 -12.98 22.83
C LYS A 147 -15.61 -11.64 23.45
N ILE A 148 -14.38 -11.53 23.97
CA ILE A 148 -13.86 -10.30 24.60
C ILE A 148 -13.99 -9.09 23.64
N VAL A 149 -13.53 -9.24 22.40
CA VAL A 149 -13.62 -8.20 21.36
C VAL A 149 -15.07 -7.74 21.08
N THR A 150 -16.02 -8.69 21.03
CA THR A 150 -17.42 -8.37 20.71
C THR A 150 -18.14 -7.74 21.91
N GLN A 151 -17.79 -8.11 23.14
CA GLN A 151 -18.40 -7.58 24.36
C GLN A 151 -17.81 -6.22 24.76
N GLU A 152 -16.49 -6.12 24.88
CA GLU A 152 -15.79 -5.01 25.54
C GLU A 152 -15.42 -3.84 24.63
N LEU A 153 -15.50 -4.00 23.31
CA LEU A 153 -15.17 -2.95 22.33
C LEU A 153 -16.30 -2.69 21.32
N LEU A 154 -16.85 -3.76 20.73
CA LEU A 154 -17.72 -3.65 19.54
C LEU A 154 -19.21 -3.87 19.83
N SER A 155 -19.61 -3.99 21.09
CA SER A 155 -21.02 -4.03 21.49
C SER A 155 -21.66 -2.64 21.35
N ASN A 156 -22.96 -2.59 21.03
CA ASN A 156 -23.66 -1.31 20.82
C ASN A 156 -23.55 -0.37 22.03
N HIS A 157 -23.55 -0.89 23.25
CA HIS A 157 -23.36 -0.11 24.48
C HIS A 157 -21.96 0.52 24.56
N ARG A 158 -20.89 -0.24 24.29
CA ARG A 158 -19.52 0.29 24.27
C ARG A 158 -19.34 1.30 23.13
N LEU A 159 -19.92 1.03 21.95
CA LEU A 159 -19.94 1.98 20.84
C LEU A 159 -20.70 3.28 21.18
N GLN A 160 -21.77 3.24 21.99
CA GLN A 160 -22.44 4.44 22.50
C GLN A 160 -21.56 5.22 23.48
N LEU A 161 -20.91 4.56 24.45
CA LEU A 161 -19.95 5.21 25.36
C LEU A 161 -18.77 5.87 24.62
N PHE A 162 -18.46 5.40 23.42
CA PHE A 162 -17.41 5.94 22.55
C PHE A 162 -17.89 6.96 21.50
N ILE A 163 -19.14 7.46 21.59
CA ILE A 163 -19.68 8.43 20.62
C ILE A 163 -18.87 9.74 20.63
N ASP A 164 -18.49 10.27 21.79
CA ASP A 164 -17.69 11.50 21.91
C ASP A 164 -16.31 11.37 21.26
N VAL A 165 -15.75 10.16 21.24
CA VAL A 165 -14.48 9.89 20.55
C VAL A 165 -14.66 9.97 19.03
N ARG A 166 -15.76 9.40 18.49
CA ARG A 166 -16.10 9.50 17.06
C ARG A 166 -16.43 10.94 16.66
N VAL A 167 -17.37 11.56 17.37
CA VAL A 167 -17.81 12.93 17.08
C VAL A 167 -16.66 13.91 17.23
N SER A 168 -15.83 13.83 18.28
CA SER A 168 -14.65 14.69 18.38
C SER A 168 -13.67 14.47 17.23
N GLU A 169 -13.24 13.25 16.90
CA GLU A 169 -12.26 13.09 15.80
C GLU A 169 -12.84 13.40 14.41
N ILE A 170 -14.14 13.22 14.18
CA ILE A 170 -14.81 13.63 12.93
C ILE A 170 -14.99 15.14 12.89
N GLU A 171 -15.56 15.80 13.90
CA GLU A 171 -15.69 17.26 13.92
C GLU A 171 -14.38 17.97 13.80
N THR A 172 -13.39 17.50 14.53
CA THR A 172 -12.11 18.18 14.53
C THR A 172 -11.47 17.97 13.15
N CYS A 173 -11.79 16.90 12.41
CA CYS A 173 -11.50 16.75 10.96
C CYS A 173 -12.34 17.68 10.05
N ILE A 174 -13.65 17.87 10.31
CA ILE A 174 -14.54 18.74 9.50
C ILE A 174 -14.21 20.22 9.70
N LYS A 175 -13.92 20.66 10.94
CA LYS A 175 -13.48 22.03 11.24
C LYS A 175 -12.26 22.38 10.39
N GLU A 176 -11.29 21.49 10.42
CA GLU A 176 -10.12 21.44 9.55
C GLU A 176 -10.39 21.37 8.02
N LEU A 177 -11.62 21.11 7.54
CA LEU A 177 -12.03 21.26 6.13
C LEU A 177 -12.50 22.70 5.84
N TYR A 178 -13.06 23.40 6.84
CA TYR A 178 -13.52 24.79 6.76
C TYR A 178 -12.43 25.81 7.00
N THR A 179 -11.63 25.55 8.03
CA THR A 179 -10.29 26.11 8.12
C THR A 179 -9.41 25.62 6.97
N THR A 180 -9.93 24.92 5.96
CA THR A 180 -9.27 24.63 4.68
C THR A 180 -9.86 25.49 3.52
N CYS A 181 -11.17 25.56 3.26
CA CYS A 181 -11.67 26.19 2.02
C CYS A 181 -11.62 27.74 1.77
N SER A 182 -11.13 28.68 2.61
CA SER A 182 -11.41 30.13 2.41
C SER A 182 -10.71 30.79 1.22
N ASN A 183 -9.44 30.48 0.94
CA ASN A 183 -8.67 31.19 -0.09
C ASN A 183 -8.95 30.66 -1.50
N GLY A 184 -9.92 29.75 -1.68
CA GLY A 184 -10.38 29.31 -2.99
C GLY A 184 -10.57 27.79 -3.14
N SER A 185 -10.48 27.34 -4.39
CA SER A 185 -10.86 25.98 -4.82
C SER A 185 -9.62 25.12 -5.15
N VAL A 186 -9.40 24.05 -4.39
CA VAL A 186 -8.12 23.32 -4.24
C VAL A 186 -8.24 21.77 -4.05
N LEU A 187 -7.67 20.96 -4.97
CA LEU A 187 -7.69 19.48 -5.23
C LEU A 187 -7.14 18.41 -4.20
N VAL A 188 -7.82 18.16 -3.08
CA VAL A 188 -7.42 17.22 -1.98
C VAL A 188 -7.45 15.69 -2.17
N ASP A 189 -6.42 14.98 -1.68
CA ASP A 189 -6.50 13.51 -1.41
C ASP A 189 -7.42 13.17 -0.22
N MET A 190 -8.69 12.92 -0.55
CA MET A 190 -9.71 12.48 0.40
C MET A 190 -9.49 11.03 0.89
N SER A 191 -8.76 10.17 0.17
CA SER A 191 -8.47 8.81 0.64
C SER A 191 -7.52 8.83 1.85
N GLN A 192 -6.56 9.76 1.85
CA GLN A 192 -5.68 10.02 2.98
C GLN A 192 -6.45 10.57 4.20
N ARG A 193 -7.46 11.43 3.96
CA ARG A 193 -8.37 11.94 4.99
C ARG A 193 -9.22 10.87 5.64
N PHE A 194 -9.80 9.97 4.84
CA PHE A 194 -10.61 8.88 5.37
C PHE A 194 -9.77 7.86 6.13
N SER A 195 -8.54 7.58 5.66
CA SER A 195 -7.57 6.76 6.41
C SER A 195 -7.18 7.40 7.75
N TYR A 196 -7.12 8.74 7.81
CA TYR A 196 -6.84 9.46 9.05
C TYR A 196 -7.92 9.25 10.11
N VAL A 197 -9.15 9.69 9.82
CA VAL A 197 -10.17 9.88 10.85
C VAL A 197 -10.60 8.55 11.48
N VAL A 198 -10.60 7.48 10.70
CA VAL A 198 -10.82 6.11 11.18
C VAL A 198 -9.68 5.67 12.11
N ALA A 199 -8.42 5.96 11.77
CA ALA A 199 -7.29 5.64 12.65
C ALA A 199 -7.32 6.44 13.96
N SER A 200 -7.72 7.71 13.94
CA SER A 200 -7.90 8.55 15.14
C SER A 200 -8.94 8.04 16.10
N VAL A 201 -10.07 7.58 15.58
CA VAL A 201 -11.07 6.89 16.40
C VAL A 201 -10.47 5.60 16.93
N MET A 202 -10.07 4.68 16.04
CA MET A 202 -9.76 3.30 16.43
C MET A 202 -8.56 3.20 17.38
N LEU A 203 -7.56 4.06 17.27
CA LEU A 203 -6.44 4.09 18.23
C LEU A 203 -6.80 4.72 19.59
N ARG A 204 -7.74 5.67 19.63
CA ARG A 204 -8.29 6.17 20.91
C ARG A 204 -9.13 5.10 21.61
N LEU A 205 -9.89 4.30 20.86
CA LEU A 205 -10.69 3.21 21.43
C LEU A 205 -9.82 2.04 21.91
N ILE A 206 -8.74 1.73 21.18
CA ILE A 206 -7.98 0.51 21.40
C ILE A 206 -6.77 0.68 22.32
N ALA A 207 -6.09 1.84 22.28
CA ALA A 207 -4.80 2.05 22.95
C ALA A 207 -4.70 3.39 23.69
N GLY A 208 -5.81 4.10 23.87
CA GLY A 208 -5.88 5.43 24.48
C GLY A 208 -5.17 6.53 23.68
N LYS A 209 -4.48 6.18 22.59
CA LYS A 209 -3.68 7.10 21.78
C LYS A 209 -4.58 7.86 20.84
N ARG A 210 -4.52 9.20 20.91
CA ARG A 210 -4.88 9.98 19.72
C ARG A 210 -3.95 9.52 18.60
N TYR A 211 -4.52 9.07 17.48
CA TYR A 211 -3.76 9.10 16.24
C TYR A 211 -3.52 10.56 15.96
N CYS A 212 -2.34 11.00 16.37
CA CYS A 212 -1.75 12.17 15.79
C CYS A 212 -1.73 11.94 14.28
N GLY A 213 -1.99 12.98 13.50
CA GLY A 213 -2.12 12.98 12.04
C GLY A 213 -1.25 14.09 11.51
N GLY A 214 -0.22 13.99 10.64
CA GLY A 214 0.88 14.87 10.01
C GLY A 214 2.31 15.51 10.39
N ILE A 215 3.05 15.39 11.52
CA ILE A 215 4.44 15.89 11.77
C ILE A 215 5.49 14.91 12.41
N GLY A 216 6.37 14.22 11.65
CA GLY A 216 7.42 13.26 12.13
C GLY A 216 7.62 12.04 11.19
N LYS A 217 7.90 10.75 11.46
CA LYS A 217 8.47 9.86 12.51
C LYS A 217 7.82 8.59 13.14
N GLU A 218 6.50 8.32 13.08
CA GLU A 218 5.83 7.16 13.72
C GLU A 218 4.42 6.63 13.26
N SER A 219 3.40 7.41 12.80
CA SER A 219 2.00 6.85 12.67
C SER A 219 1.12 6.75 11.36
N GLU A 220 1.17 7.54 10.25
CA GLU A 220 0.40 7.25 8.96
C GLU A 220 1.11 6.54 7.80
N ALA A 221 2.41 6.67 7.47
CA ALA A 221 3.23 5.54 6.93
C ALA A 221 4.27 4.69 7.92
N PHE A 222 3.65 3.06 10.12
CA PHE A 222 2.38 2.38 10.68
C PHE A 222 1.10 2.17 9.78
N GLY A 223 0.29 3.21 9.45
CA GLY A 223 -0.77 3.24 8.41
C GLY A 223 -0.48 2.94 6.90
N ARG A 224 0.62 3.36 6.24
CA ARG A 224 0.99 2.96 4.86
C ARG A 224 1.37 1.52 4.90
N ALA A 225 1.94 1.08 6.00
CA ALA A 225 2.11 -0.32 6.19
C ALA A 225 0.79 -1.03 6.57
N ILE A 226 -0.26 -0.33 7.03
CA ILE A 226 -1.64 -0.86 7.04
C ILE A 226 -2.18 -0.97 5.60
N LYS A 227 -1.87 -0.01 4.71
CA LYS A 227 -2.15 -0.15 3.26
C LYS A 227 -1.35 -1.29 2.64
N GLU A 228 -0.13 -1.52 3.12
CA GLU A 228 0.65 -2.70 2.78
C GLU A 228 -0.11 -3.97 3.32
N PHE A 229 -0.86 -3.93 4.43
CA PHE A 229 -1.52 -5.10 5.09
C PHE A 229 -2.55 -5.85 4.26
N PHE A 230 -3.35 -5.12 3.50
CA PHE A 230 -4.37 -5.78 2.68
C PHE A 230 -3.78 -6.26 1.36
N TYR A 231 -2.70 -5.63 0.88
CA TYR A 231 -1.94 -6.13 -0.26
C TYR A 231 -1.39 -7.54 0.01
N LEU A 232 -0.55 -7.71 1.04
CA LEU A 232 0.19 -8.97 1.19
C LEU A 232 -0.51 -10.08 1.96
N SER A 233 -1.65 -9.78 2.59
CA SER A 233 -2.60 -10.79 3.04
C SER A 233 -3.45 -11.32 1.89
N GLY A 234 -3.70 -10.51 0.84
CA GLY A 234 -4.41 -10.90 -0.37
C GLY A 234 -3.57 -11.66 -1.42
N VAL A 235 -2.41 -12.18 -1.02
CA VAL A 235 -1.34 -12.62 -1.93
C VAL A 235 -1.05 -14.12 -1.81
N LEU A 236 -0.86 -14.77 -2.96
CA LEU A 236 -0.79 -16.22 -3.15
C LEU A 236 0.58 -16.79 -2.75
N VAL A 237 1.04 -16.63 -1.53
CA VAL A 237 2.39 -17.05 -1.04
C VAL A 237 2.83 -18.46 -1.50
N MET A 238 4.06 -18.62 -2.00
CA MET A 238 4.52 -19.93 -2.54
C MET A 238 4.84 -21.01 -1.52
N SER A 239 5.21 -20.66 -0.28
CA SER A 239 5.23 -21.65 0.80
C SER A 239 3.84 -22.21 1.07
N ASP A 240 2.80 -21.44 0.74
CA ASP A 240 1.43 -21.79 1.09
C ASP A 240 0.79 -22.58 -0.05
N LEU A 241 1.18 -22.28 -1.30
CA LEU A 241 0.86 -23.02 -2.52
C LEU A 241 1.62 -24.36 -2.63
N ILE A 242 2.91 -24.38 -2.28
CA ILE A 242 3.80 -25.55 -2.39
C ILE A 242 4.63 -25.66 -1.09
N PRO A 243 4.16 -26.41 -0.08
CA PRO A 243 4.69 -26.41 1.30
C PRO A 243 6.20 -26.57 1.45
N PHE A 244 6.79 -27.53 0.73
CA PHE A 244 8.24 -27.79 0.80
C PHE A 244 9.12 -26.66 0.22
N THR A 245 8.52 -25.61 -0.38
CA THR A 245 9.24 -24.45 -0.90
C THR A 245 9.45 -23.33 0.13
N GLY A 246 9.16 -23.55 1.43
CA GLY A 246 9.30 -22.57 2.51
C GLY A 246 10.69 -21.90 2.63
N TRP A 247 11.77 -22.61 2.30
CA TRP A 247 13.12 -22.04 2.22
C TRP A 247 13.41 -21.34 0.86
N MET A 248 12.76 -21.84 -0.19
CA MET A 248 12.75 -21.31 -1.57
C MET A 248 11.79 -20.14 -1.72
N ASP A 249 11.96 -19.16 -0.84
CA ASP A 249 11.16 -17.96 -0.83
C ASP A 249 11.82 -17.00 -1.85
N PHE A 250 11.36 -16.97 -3.13
CA PHE A 250 12.21 -16.54 -4.26
C PHE A 250 12.09 -15.13 -4.91
N GLN A 251 11.21 -14.23 -4.51
CA GLN A 251 11.71 -12.85 -4.30
C GLN A 251 12.08 -12.67 -2.83
N GLY A 252 12.01 -13.75 -2.05
CA GLY A 252 11.00 -13.99 -1.00
C GLY A 252 9.57 -13.55 -1.31
N HIS A 253 8.50 -14.09 -0.76
CA HIS A 253 8.32 -15.11 0.25
C HIS A 253 7.99 -14.55 1.66
N LEU A 254 9.00 -14.39 2.52
CA LEU A 254 8.79 -14.37 3.96
C LEU A 254 9.47 -13.21 4.71
N LYS A 255 10.11 -12.25 4.04
CA LYS A 255 10.77 -11.05 4.63
C LYS A 255 10.36 -9.74 3.89
N SER A 256 9.31 -9.83 3.09
CA SER A 256 8.14 -8.94 3.15
C SER A 256 7.03 -9.62 3.99
N MET A 257 7.39 -10.51 4.94
CA MET A 257 6.52 -11.00 6.03
C MET A 257 7.17 -10.78 7.45
N LYS A 258 8.43 -11.23 7.67
CA LYS A 258 9.20 -11.21 8.95
C LYS A 258 9.81 -9.88 9.44
N ARG A 259 9.63 -8.73 8.78
CA ARG A 259 10.09 -7.40 9.23
C ARG A 259 9.04 -6.60 9.94
N VAL A 260 7.83 -6.53 9.39
CA VAL A 260 6.79 -5.62 9.87
C VAL A 260 5.85 -6.30 10.82
N ALA A 261 5.84 -7.63 10.84
CA ALA A 261 5.90 -8.34 12.11
C ALA A 261 6.64 -7.51 13.19
N LYS A 262 7.94 -7.19 12.99
CA LYS A 262 8.78 -6.35 13.88
C LYS A 262 8.58 -4.84 13.75
N GLU A 263 7.61 -4.37 12.99
CA GLU A 263 7.33 -2.94 12.87
C GLU A 263 6.02 -2.59 13.55
N LEU A 264 4.97 -3.36 13.27
CA LEU A 264 3.86 -3.57 14.18
C LEU A 264 4.34 -3.74 15.61
N ASP A 265 5.14 -4.76 15.82
CA ASP A 265 5.59 -5.15 17.14
C ASP A 265 6.47 -4.06 17.76
N HIS A 266 7.09 -3.16 17.00
CA HIS A 266 7.76 -2.01 17.59
C HIS A 266 6.75 -1.00 18.17
N VAL A 267 5.78 -0.59 17.36
CA VAL A 267 4.78 0.43 17.76
C VAL A 267 3.80 -0.12 18.80
N VAL A 268 3.30 -1.33 18.60
CA VAL A 268 2.33 -1.99 19.49
C VAL A 268 2.99 -2.52 20.76
N SER A 269 4.28 -2.91 20.76
CA SER A 269 4.99 -3.14 22.02
C SER A 269 5.25 -1.85 22.77
N GLY A 270 5.61 -0.75 22.07
CA GLY A 270 5.75 0.56 22.70
C GLY A 270 4.46 0.96 23.43
N TRP A 271 3.30 0.79 22.79
CA TRP A 271 2.02 1.00 23.46
C TRP A 271 1.79 0.01 24.61
N LEU A 272 2.00 -1.30 24.43
CA LEU A 272 1.79 -2.28 25.50
C LEU A 272 2.65 -1.97 26.75
N GLU A 273 3.92 -1.64 26.54
CA GLU A 273 4.87 -1.28 27.59
C GLU A 273 4.40 -0.05 28.39
N GLU A 274 3.88 0.98 27.72
CA GLU A 274 3.26 2.14 28.38
C GLU A 274 2.03 1.78 29.23
N HIS A 275 1.25 0.75 28.86
CA HIS A 275 0.08 0.32 29.64
C HIS A 275 0.48 -0.54 30.84
N LEU A 276 1.50 -1.40 30.70
CA LEU A 276 2.09 -2.13 31.81
C LEU A 276 2.68 -1.16 32.86
N GLN A 277 3.52 -0.21 32.43
CA GLN A 277 4.10 0.81 33.31
C GLN A 277 3.04 1.70 33.99
N ARG A 278 1.97 2.09 33.27
CA ARG A 278 0.85 2.86 33.84
C ARG A 278 0.15 2.09 34.97
N ARG A 279 -0.02 0.77 34.79
CA ARG A 279 -0.66 -0.15 35.75
C ARG A 279 0.15 -0.34 37.04
N GLU A 280 1.48 -0.31 36.94
CA GLU A 280 2.37 -0.38 38.10
C GLU A 280 2.44 0.94 38.88
N ALA A 281 2.29 2.08 38.18
CA ALA A 281 2.46 3.40 38.76
C ALA A 281 1.19 4.04 39.36
N VAL A 282 -0.03 3.72 38.86
CA VAL A 282 -1.26 4.43 39.23
C VAL A 282 -2.49 3.50 39.28
N ASN A 283 -3.35 3.68 40.27
CA ASN A 283 -4.72 3.15 40.28
C ASN A 283 -5.58 3.89 39.22
N VAL A 284 -5.51 3.45 37.96
CA VAL A 284 -6.25 4.02 36.83
C VAL A 284 -7.76 3.87 37.04
N ARG A 285 -8.52 4.97 36.88
CA ARG A 285 -9.98 4.96 37.02
C ARG A 285 -10.62 4.10 35.93
N LYS A 286 -11.73 3.43 36.24
CA LYS A 286 -12.43 2.54 35.29
C LYS A 286 -12.94 3.27 34.04
N GLU A 287 -13.16 4.57 34.13
CA GLU A 287 -13.54 5.47 33.02
C GLU A 287 -12.39 5.79 32.04
N GLU A 288 -11.14 5.64 32.47
CA GLU A 288 -9.94 6.04 31.70
C GLU A 288 -9.28 4.86 30.95
N LYS A 289 -9.82 3.65 31.08
CA LYS A 289 -9.26 2.41 30.51
C LYS A 289 -9.68 2.20 29.05
N ASP A 290 -8.70 1.97 28.19
CA ASP A 290 -8.91 1.56 26.80
C ASP A 290 -8.96 0.03 26.63
N PHE A 291 -9.09 -0.45 25.38
CA PHE A 291 -9.21 -1.89 25.12
C PHE A 291 -7.95 -2.70 25.47
N MET A 292 -6.74 -2.13 25.46
CA MET A 292 -5.55 -2.87 25.90
C MET A 292 -5.51 -3.03 27.41
N ASP A 293 -5.94 -2.02 28.18
CA ASP A 293 -6.17 -2.17 29.63
C ASP A 293 -7.21 -3.27 29.92
N VAL A 294 -8.32 -3.32 29.17
CA VAL A 294 -9.35 -4.36 29.34
C VAL A 294 -8.87 -5.74 28.90
N MET A 295 -8.06 -5.86 27.84
CA MET A 295 -7.42 -7.12 27.43
C MET A 295 -6.41 -7.61 28.49
N LEU A 296 -5.69 -6.70 29.15
CA LEU A 296 -4.82 -7.01 30.29
C LEU A 296 -5.61 -7.42 31.55
N GLU A 297 -6.90 -7.05 31.65
CA GLU A 297 -7.79 -7.44 32.76
C GLU A 297 -8.57 -8.73 32.48
N SER A 298 -8.84 -9.03 31.21
CA SER A 298 -9.58 -10.22 30.77
C SER A 298 -8.71 -11.49 30.68
N LEU A 299 -7.38 -11.34 30.67
CA LEU A 299 -6.42 -12.44 30.59
C LEU A 299 -5.78 -12.73 31.95
N ALA A 300 -5.49 -14.01 32.20
CA ALA A 300 -4.76 -14.45 33.40
C ALA A 300 -3.34 -13.83 33.48
N VAL A 301 -2.77 -13.82 34.70
CA VAL A 301 -1.40 -13.36 34.97
C VAL A 301 -0.53 -14.57 35.33
N GLY A 302 0.60 -14.70 34.64
CA GLY A 302 1.56 -15.80 34.78
C GLY A 302 2.48 -15.89 33.57
N ASP A 303 3.58 -16.64 33.68
CA ASP A 303 4.50 -16.90 32.56
C ASP A 303 4.02 -18.03 31.62
N ASP A 304 3.07 -18.86 32.08
CA ASP A 304 2.54 -19.98 31.33
C ASP A 304 1.80 -19.54 30.04
N PRO A 305 1.97 -20.26 28.92
CA PRO A 305 1.44 -19.86 27.62
C PRO A 305 -0.07 -20.12 27.52
N ILE A 306 -0.87 -19.07 27.70
CA ILE A 306 -2.33 -19.07 27.51
C ILE A 306 -2.66 -19.47 26.05
N PHE A 307 -3.32 -20.60 25.87
CA PHE A 307 -3.60 -21.21 24.54
C PHE A 307 -2.35 -21.36 23.64
N GLY A 308 -1.16 -21.55 24.22
CA GLY A 308 0.11 -21.66 23.48
C GLY A 308 0.81 -20.33 23.19
N TYR A 309 0.25 -19.18 23.58
CA TYR A 309 0.84 -17.84 23.39
C TYR A 309 1.11 -17.15 24.73
N LYS A 310 2.16 -16.32 24.79
CA LYS A 310 2.32 -15.40 25.93
C LYS A 310 1.17 -14.37 25.94
N ARG A 311 0.66 -14.06 27.14
CA ARG A 311 -0.31 -12.99 27.44
C ARG A 311 -0.09 -11.72 26.61
N GLU A 312 1.14 -11.20 26.61
CA GLU A 312 1.54 -10.01 25.85
C GLU A 312 1.31 -10.15 24.34
N THR A 313 1.69 -11.30 23.76
CA THR A 313 1.49 -11.60 22.33
C THR A 313 0.01 -11.59 21.98
N ILE A 314 -0.87 -12.11 22.86
CA ILE A 314 -2.33 -12.10 22.68
C ILE A 314 -2.87 -10.67 22.66
N VAL A 315 -2.44 -9.82 23.61
CA VAL A 315 -2.84 -8.40 23.66
C VAL A 315 -2.39 -7.67 22.39
N LYS A 316 -1.10 -7.77 22.03
CA LYS A 316 -0.55 -7.14 20.83
C LYS A 316 -1.23 -7.62 19.55
N ALA A 317 -1.42 -8.93 19.39
CA ALA A 317 -2.07 -9.52 18.22
C ALA A 317 -3.55 -9.08 18.09
N THR A 318 -4.29 -9.05 19.20
CA THR A 318 -5.73 -8.76 19.19
C THR A 318 -6.02 -7.28 19.00
N ALA A 319 -5.36 -6.41 19.77
CA ALA A 319 -5.47 -4.96 19.64
C ALA A 319 -5.12 -4.51 18.21
N LEU A 320 -4.05 -5.08 17.67
CA LEU A 320 -3.60 -4.73 16.33
C LEU A 320 -4.52 -5.24 15.22
N ASN A 321 -4.92 -6.52 15.25
CA ASN A 321 -5.83 -7.09 14.26
C ASN A 321 -7.09 -6.20 14.07
N LEU A 322 -7.58 -5.61 15.15
CA LEU A 322 -8.68 -4.65 15.14
C LEU A 322 -8.34 -3.29 14.51
N ILE A 323 -7.21 -2.67 14.89
CA ILE A 323 -6.73 -1.40 14.32
C ILE A 323 -6.56 -1.54 12.81
N VAL A 324 -5.92 -2.63 12.37
CA VAL A 324 -5.61 -2.87 10.96
C VAL A 324 -6.87 -3.18 10.14
N ALA A 325 -7.76 -4.05 10.65
CA ALA A 325 -9.01 -4.41 9.95
C ALA A 325 -9.98 -3.24 9.77
N SER A 326 -9.98 -2.27 10.69
CA SER A 326 -10.92 -1.15 10.68
C SER A 326 -10.49 0.00 9.77
N ILE A 327 -9.20 0.37 9.78
CA ILE A 327 -8.69 1.55 9.07
C ILE A 327 -8.86 1.43 7.55
N ASP A 328 -8.33 0.37 6.95
CA ASP A 328 -8.27 0.25 5.47
C ASP A 328 -9.66 0.01 4.85
N THR A 329 -10.44 -0.90 5.43
CA THR A 329 -11.77 -1.26 4.89
C THR A 329 -12.76 -0.10 4.94
N THR A 330 -12.73 0.70 6.00
CA THR A 330 -13.61 1.86 6.17
C THR A 330 -13.19 3.02 5.27
N SER A 331 -11.88 3.29 5.14
CA SER A 331 -11.39 4.38 4.30
C SER A 331 -11.53 4.10 2.81
N ILE A 332 -11.38 2.84 2.38
CA ILE A 332 -11.72 2.38 1.02
C ILE A 332 -13.21 2.60 0.73
N THR A 333 -14.10 2.24 1.67
CA THR A 333 -15.56 2.44 1.50
C THR A 333 -15.92 3.91 1.32
N LEU A 334 -15.38 4.79 2.17
CA LEU A 334 -15.57 6.24 2.07
C LEU A 334 -15.02 6.82 0.75
N THR A 335 -13.85 6.34 0.30
CA THR A 335 -13.23 6.80 -0.95
C THR A 335 -14.08 6.43 -2.18
N TRP A 336 -14.63 5.21 -2.23
CA TRP A 336 -15.53 4.81 -3.31
C TRP A 336 -16.88 5.54 -3.26
N ALA A 337 -17.48 5.71 -2.08
CA ALA A 337 -18.74 6.44 -1.94
C ALA A 337 -18.62 7.87 -2.46
N LEU A 338 -17.57 8.58 -2.05
CA LEU A 338 -17.30 9.95 -2.53
C LEU A 338 -17.04 9.97 -4.04
N SER A 339 -16.26 9.01 -4.55
CA SER A 339 -15.95 8.90 -5.98
C SER A 339 -17.16 8.62 -6.86
N LEU A 340 -18.18 7.93 -6.34
CA LEU A 340 -19.43 7.67 -7.05
C LEU A 340 -20.31 8.92 -7.06
N LEU A 341 -20.49 9.59 -5.92
CA LEU A 341 -21.24 10.85 -5.85
C LEU A 341 -20.65 11.93 -6.78
N LEU A 342 -19.32 11.96 -6.90
CA LEU A 342 -18.61 12.85 -7.82
C LEU A 342 -18.85 12.56 -9.31
N ASN A 343 -18.96 11.28 -9.70
CA ASN A 343 -19.31 10.91 -11.09
C ASN A 343 -20.82 11.00 -11.38
N HIS A 344 -21.65 11.19 -10.35
CA HIS A 344 -23.11 11.20 -10.45
C HIS A 344 -23.69 12.44 -9.74
N THR A 345 -23.46 13.63 -10.32
CA THR A 345 -23.80 14.93 -9.73
C THR A 345 -25.26 15.10 -9.31
N GLU A 346 -26.21 14.46 -9.99
CA GLU A 346 -27.63 14.52 -9.59
C GLU A 346 -27.93 13.69 -8.34
N VAL A 347 -27.25 12.55 -8.14
CA VAL A 347 -27.32 11.76 -6.89
C VAL A 347 -26.74 12.57 -5.73
N LEU A 348 -25.61 13.26 -5.97
CA LEU A 348 -24.96 14.15 -5.01
C LEU A 348 -25.90 15.29 -4.56
N LYS A 349 -26.48 16.05 -5.50
CA LYS A 349 -27.47 17.09 -5.19
C LYS A 349 -28.66 16.53 -4.40
N ARG A 350 -29.17 15.36 -4.79
CA ARG A 350 -30.33 14.72 -4.16
C ARG A 350 -30.06 14.30 -2.72
N VAL A 351 -28.88 13.78 -2.40
CA VAL A 351 -28.52 13.41 -1.01
C VAL A 351 -28.19 14.63 -0.15
N GLN A 352 -27.63 15.69 -0.72
CA GLN A 352 -27.50 16.98 -0.02
C GLN A 352 -28.89 17.52 0.37
N LYS A 353 -29.86 17.53 -0.56
CA LYS A 353 -31.25 17.91 -0.29
C LYS A 353 -31.93 17.03 0.77
N GLU A 354 -31.64 15.72 0.85
CA GLU A 354 -32.15 14.86 1.93
C GLU A 354 -31.61 15.29 3.31
N ILE A 355 -30.32 15.59 3.40
CA ILE A 355 -29.68 16.08 4.64
C ILE A 355 -30.25 17.45 5.04
N ASP A 356 -30.40 18.37 4.09
CA ASP A 356 -30.96 19.71 4.35
C ASP A 356 -32.42 19.64 4.85
N ILE A 357 -33.22 18.70 4.34
CA ILE A 357 -34.62 18.49 4.78
C ILE A 357 -34.70 17.91 6.20
N HIS A 358 -33.85 16.92 6.53
CA HIS A 358 -33.98 16.17 7.79
C HIS A 358 -33.10 16.68 8.95
N VAL A 359 -32.05 17.45 8.66
CA VAL A 359 -31.09 17.98 9.65
C VAL A 359 -31.02 19.51 9.62
N GLY A 360 -31.19 20.11 8.44
CA GLY A 360 -31.01 21.54 8.21
C GLY A 360 -29.54 21.97 8.12
N THR A 361 -29.32 23.27 7.95
CA THR A 361 -27.99 23.87 7.75
C THR A 361 -27.38 24.48 9.02
N THR A 362 -28.08 24.42 10.16
CA THR A 362 -27.71 25.09 11.41
C THR A 362 -26.94 24.21 12.41
N ARG A 363 -26.91 22.88 12.19
CA ARG A 363 -26.18 21.91 13.04
C ARG A 363 -25.62 20.76 12.20
N TRP A 364 -24.59 20.08 12.71
CA TRP A 364 -24.05 18.88 12.08
C TRP A 364 -24.96 17.65 12.22
N VAL A 365 -24.95 16.76 11.21
CA VAL A 365 -25.60 15.44 11.27
C VAL A 365 -25.06 14.60 12.43
N GLU A 366 -25.93 13.98 13.22
CA GLU A 366 -25.61 13.08 14.34
C GLU A 366 -25.98 11.61 14.03
N GLU A 367 -25.52 10.66 14.86
CA GLU A 367 -25.90 9.23 14.69
C GLU A 367 -27.40 9.01 14.85
N SER A 368 -28.06 9.87 15.62
CA SER A 368 -29.51 9.94 15.86
C SER A 368 -30.31 10.28 14.59
N ASP A 369 -29.71 11.00 13.64
CA ASP A 369 -30.33 11.46 12.39
C ASP A 369 -30.25 10.41 11.27
N ILE A 370 -29.18 9.59 11.25
CA ILE A 370 -28.88 8.66 10.14
C ILE A 370 -30.06 7.72 9.82
N LYS A 371 -30.86 7.36 10.82
CA LYS A 371 -32.08 6.54 10.66
C LYS A 371 -33.11 7.15 9.70
N ASN A 372 -33.14 8.48 9.57
CA ASN A 372 -34.06 9.25 8.72
C ASN A 372 -33.49 9.47 7.30
N LEU A 373 -32.16 9.39 7.13
CA LEU A 373 -31.47 9.62 5.85
C LEU A 373 -31.47 8.33 5.00
N VAL A 374 -32.63 8.00 4.41
CA VAL A 374 -32.88 6.71 3.75
C VAL A 374 -32.14 6.59 2.41
N TYR A 375 -32.08 7.66 1.62
CA TYR A 375 -31.36 7.71 0.35
C TYR A 375 -29.84 7.73 0.57
N PHE A 376 -29.37 8.38 1.63
CA PHE A 376 -27.98 8.27 2.08
C PHE A 376 -27.59 6.84 2.51
N GLN A 377 -28.48 6.14 3.24
CA GLN A 377 -28.30 4.71 3.54
C GLN A 377 -28.27 3.85 2.27
N ALA A 378 -29.09 4.16 1.27
CA ALA A 378 -29.09 3.50 -0.03
C ALA A 378 -27.75 3.69 -0.77
N ILE A 379 -27.23 4.92 -0.83
CA ILE A 379 -25.91 5.25 -1.43
C ILE A 379 -24.77 4.43 -0.82
N VAL A 380 -24.74 4.24 0.51
CA VAL A 380 -23.69 3.44 1.17
C VAL A 380 -23.85 1.94 0.89
N LYS A 381 -25.08 1.42 0.81
CA LYS A 381 -25.33 0.02 0.44
C LYS A 381 -24.94 -0.24 -1.03
N GLU A 382 -25.31 0.67 -1.93
CA GLU A 382 -24.98 0.59 -3.34
C GLU A 382 -23.46 0.70 -3.59
N THR A 383 -22.77 1.56 -2.83
CA THR A 383 -21.30 1.61 -2.81
C THR A 383 -20.70 0.26 -2.40
N LEU A 384 -21.20 -0.35 -1.32
CA LEU A 384 -20.72 -1.65 -0.81
C LEU A 384 -21.08 -2.83 -1.73
N ARG A 385 -22.12 -2.71 -2.56
CA ARG A 385 -22.46 -3.67 -3.63
C ARG A 385 -21.47 -3.57 -4.79
N LEU A 386 -21.21 -2.37 -5.29
CA LEU A 386 -20.29 -2.19 -6.40
C LEU A 386 -18.82 -2.39 -6.00
N TYR A 387 -18.42 -1.92 -4.82
CA TYR A 387 -17.02 -1.90 -4.36
C TYR A 387 -16.88 -2.48 -2.94
N PRO A 388 -17.24 -3.77 -2.71
CA PRO A 388 -17.03 -4.43 -1.43
C PRO A 388 -15.52 -4.46 -1.09
N PRO A 389 -15.05 -3.93 0.05
CA PRO A 389 -13.63 -3.85 0.37
C PRO A 389 -12.91 -5.20 0.42
N GLY A 390 -13.64 -6.29 0.72
CA GLY A 390 -13.16 -7.66 0.62
C GLY A 390 -13.84 -8.42 -0.53
N PRO A 391 -13.43 -8.25 -1.81
CA PRO A 391 -14.16 -8.79 -2.96
C PRO A 391 -14.19 -10.32 -3.07
N LEU A 392 -13.28 -11.04 -2.37
CA LEU A 392 -13.29 -12.50 -2.19
C LEU A 392 -13.66 -12.96 -0.76
N LEU A 393 -14.08 -12.01 0.09
CA LEU A 393 -14.06 -12.12 1.55
C LEU A 393 -12.68 -12.58 2.08
N VAL A 394 -12.61 -13.04 3.34
CA VAL A 394 -11.40 -13.67 3.89
C VAL A 394 -11.52 -15.19 3.71
N PRO A 395 -10.51 -15.89 3.14
CA PRO A 395 -10.59 -17.32 2.82
C PRO A 395 -10.96 -18.21 4.01
N ARG A 396 -11.66 -19.32 3.74
CA ARG A 396 -11.96 -20.37 4.73
C ARG A 396 -11.37 -21.70 4.28
N GLU A 397 -11.52 -22.73 5.10
CA GLU A 397 -11.05 -24.10 4.80
C GLU A 397 -12.06 -25.11 5.37
N SER A 398 -12.27 -26.24 4.68
CA SER A 398 -13.13 -27.33 5.16
C SER A 398 -12.44 -28.20 6.21
N LEU A 399 -13.07 -28.34 7.38
CA LEU A 399 -12.63 -29.24 8.46
C LEU A 399 -12.77 -30.73 8.10
N GLU A 400 -13.75 -31.07 7.27
CA GLU A 400 -14.22 -32.42 6.90
C GLU A 400 -14.70 -32.45 5.43
N ASP A 401 -14.94 -33.65 4.89
CA ASP A 401 -15.56 -33.83 3.57
C ASP A 401 -17.04 -33.41 3.62
N CYS A 402 -17.51 -32.62 2.66
CA CYS A 402 -18.91 -32.17 2.56
C CYS A 402 -19.40 -32.05 1.12
N TYR A 403 -20.65 -31.64 0.94
CA TYR A 403 -21.21 -31.34 -0.39
C TYR A 403 -21.52 -29.84 -0.54
N VAL A 404 -21.24 -29.28 -1.71
CA VAL A 404 -21.60 -27.91 -2.12
C VAL A 404 -22.05 -27.94 -3.57
N GLY A 405 -23.25 -27.43 -3.87
CA GLY A 405 -23.86 -27.46 -5.20
C GLY A 405 -24.11 -28.89 -5.72
N GLY A 406 -24.24 -29.87 -4.81
CA GLY A 406 -24.29 -31.30 -5.13
C GLY A 406 -22.92 -31.96 -5.41
N TYR A 407 -21.82 -31.20 -5.39
CA TYR A 407 -20.47 -31.70 -5.63
C TYR A 407 -19.74 -32.06 -4.33
N LEU A 408 -18.93 -33.13 -4.34
CA LEU A 408 -18.12 -33.55 -3.20
C LEU A 408 -16.89 -32.64 -3.03
N VAL A 409 -16.80 -31.97 -1.88
CA VAL A 409 -15.73 -31.06 -1.47
C VAL A 409 -14.93 -31.71 -0.33
N PRO A 410 -13.71 -32.21 -0.58
CA PRO A 410 -12.92 -32.88 0.45
C PRO A 410 -12.41 -31.93 1.55
N ARG A 411 -12.06 -32.52 2.70
CA ARG A 411 -11.32 -31.90 3.81
C ARG A 411 -10.07 -31.17 3.34
N GLY A 412 -9.78 -30.02 3.96
CA GLY A 412 -8.61 -29.18 3.63
C GLY A 412 -8.75 -28.42 2.31
N THR A 413 -9.96 -28.35 1.73
CA THR A 413 -10.23 -27.51 0.56
C THR A 413 -10.45 -26.07 1.02
N GLN A 414 -9.68 -25.15 0.46
CA GLN A 414 -9.84 -23.72 0.69
C GLN A 414 -11.15 -23.24 0.04
N LEU A 415 -11.89 -22.34 0.70
CA LEU A 415 -13.08 -21.69 0.16
C LEU A 415 -12.80 -20.20 -0.11
N LEU A 416 -13.12 -19.75 -1.33
CA LEU A 416 -13.18 -18.35 -1.74
C LEU A 416 -14.61 -17.97 -2.13
N VAL A 417 -15.08 -16.81 -1.66
CA VAL A 417 -16.45 -16.32 -1.90
C VAL A 417 -16.38 -15.06 -2.74
N ASN A 418 -16.67 -15.16 -4.04
CA ASN A 418 -16.55 -14.02 -4.96
C ASN A 418 -17.72 -13.05 -4.82
N ALA A 419 -17.73 -12.29 -3.71
CA ALA A 419 -18.71 -11.27 -3.39
C ALA A 419 -18.83 -10.24 -4.50
N TRP A 420 -17.72 -9.83 -5.12
CA TRP A 420 -17.73 -8.87 -6.25
C TRP A 420 -18.54 -9.35 -7.46
N LYS A 421 -18.48 -10.65 -7.77
CA LYS A 421 -19.26 -11.27 -8.86
C LYS A 421 -20.72 -11.51 -8.46
N LEU A 422 -20.95 -11.98 -7.24
CA LEU A 422 -22.28 -12.17 -6.64
C LEU A 422 -23.11 -10.88 -6.62
N HIS A 423 -22.50 -9.76 -6.21
CA HIS A 423 -23.09 -8.42 -6.19
C HIS A 423 -23.34 -7.83 -7.59
N ARG A 424 -23.00 -8.57 -8.64
CA ARG A 424 -23.18 -8.26 -10.06
C ARG A 424 -23.93 -9.35 -10.83
N ASP A 425 -24.58 -10.27 -10.13
CA ASP A 425 -25.38 -11.32 -10.76
C ASP A 425 -26.64 -10.71 -11.43
N PRO A 426 -26.78 -10.75 -12.77
CA PRO A 426 -27.93 -10.16 -13.47
C PRO A 426 -29.25 -10.92 -13.22
N ARG A 427 -29.21 -12.08 -12.53
CA ARG A 427 -30.39 -12.77 -12.01
C ARG A 427 -30.98 -12.10 -10.76
N ILE A 428 -30.21 -11.22 -10.12
CA ILE A 428 -30.54 -10.56 -8.84
C ILE A 428 -30.63 -9.04 -9.02
N TRP A 429 -29.72 -8.44 -9.79
CA TRP A 429 -29.57 -6.98 -9.92
C TRP A 429 -29.83 -6.53 -11.36
N GLU A 430 -30.76 -5.59 -11.55
CA GLU A 430 -30.92 -4.86 -12.81
C GLU A 430 -29.69 -3.97 -13.06
N ASN A 431 -29.21 -3.90 -14.30
CA ASN A 431 -28.00 -3.18 -14.72
C ASN A 431 -26.83 -3.27 -13.70
N PRO A 432 -26.31 -4.48 -13.41
CA PRO A 432 -25.47 -4.77 -12.25
C PRO A 432 -24.16 -3.96 -12.14
N CYS A 433 -23.71 -3.34 -13.22
CA CYS A 433 -22.49 -2.52 -13.27
C CYS A 433 -22.74 -1.01 -13.10
N GLU A 434 -23.99 -0.55 -13.15
CA GLU A 434 -24.36 0.86 -12.92
C GLU A 434 -24.49 1.16 -11.43
N PHE A 435 -24.37 2.44 -11.08
CA PHE A 435 -24.62 2.98 -9.74
C PHE A 435 -26.02 3.60 -9.72
N ARG A 436 -26.98 2.90 -9.10
CA ARG A 436 -28.39 3.29 -9.04
C ARG A 436 -28.91 3.14 -7.61
N PRO A 437 -28.58 4.06 -6.67
CA PRO A 437 -29.07 4.03 -5.29
C PRO A 437 -30.60 3.92 -5.19
N GLU A 438 -31.33 4.48 -6.17
CA GLU A 438 -32.78 4.34 -6.37
C GLU A 438 -33.26 2.89 -6.32
N SER A 439 -32.48 1.94 -6.83
CA SER A 439 -32.84 0.50 -6.78
C SER A 439 -32.87 -0.07 -5.36
N THR A 440 -32.27 0.64 -4.39
CA THR A 440 -32.22 0.25 -2.97
C THR A 440 -32.94 1.23 -2.04
N ALA A 441 -33.54 2.30 -2.60
CA ALA A 441 -34.29 3.32 -1.89
C ALA A 441 -35.79 3.22 -2.20
N MET A 442 -36.64 3.45 -1.21
CA MET A 442 -38.09 3.57 -1.46
C MET A 442 -38.42 4.87 -2.21
N ASN A 443 -39.53 4.85 -2.95
CA ASN A 443 -40.13 6.05 -3.52
C ASN A 443 -40.58 7.01 -2.41
N VAL A 444 -39.72 7.98 -2.08
CA VAL A 444 -40.14 9.25 -1.49
C VAL A 444 -40.35 10.21 -2.65
N GLN A 445 -41.62 10.43 -3.03
CA GLN A 445 -41.99 11.61 -3.81
C GLN A 445 -41.81 12.82 -2.90
N VAL A 446 -40.68 13.52 -3.04
CA VAL A 446 -40.60 14.92 -2.59
C VAL A 446 -41.38 15.70 -3.62
N ASP A 447 -42.64 15.97 -3.31
CA ASP A 447 -43.53 16.66 -4.24
C ASP A 447 -43.01 18.09 -4.49
N MET A 448 -43.05 18.53 -5.75
CA MET A 448 -42.56 19.84 -6.18
C MET A 448 -43.60 20.54 -7.06
N SER A 449 -44.88 20.45 -6.66
CA SER A 449 -46.03 20.92 -7.42
C SER A 449 -46.85 22.04 -6.75
N GLU A 450 -46.18 23.02 -6.14
CA GLU A 450 -46.76 24.36 -5.96
C GLU A 450 -45.84 25.40 -6.58
N GLY A 451 -46.41 26.37 -7.31
CA GLY A 451 -45.65 27.57 -7.73
C GLY A 451 -45.33 27.77 -9.21
N LEU A 452 -46.10 27.20 -10.17
CA LEU A 452 -46.47 27.85 -11.45
C LEU A 452 -47.34 26.93 -12.32
N GLY A 453 -48.58 27.33 -12.58
CA GLY A 453 -49.50 26.59 -13.44
C GLY A 453 -49.56 27.13 -14.86
N LEU A 454 -49.55 26.23 -15.85
CA LEU A 454 -50.07 26.48 -17.20
C LEU A 454 -50.57 25.16 -17.82
N THR A 455 -51.79 25.17 -18.32
CA THR A 455 -52.55 24.00 -18.79
C THR A 455 -52.36 23.73 -20.28
N LEU A 456 -52.38 22.44 -20.70
CA LEU A 456 -53.12 21.98 -21.90
C LEU A 456 -53.15 20.44 -22.10
N ALA A 457 -54.37 19.92 -22.26
CA ALA A 457 -54.83 18.75 -23.05
C ALA A 457 -54.18 17.33 -22.96
N LYS A 458 -55.00 16.40 -22.43
CA LYS A 458 -55.44 15.05 -22.91
C LYS A 458 -54.93 14.58 -24.31
N ALA A 459 -54.82 13.28 -24.65
CA ALA A 459 -55.57 12.08 -24.18
C ALA A 459 -54.81 10.72 -24.33
N THR A 460 -55.49 9.60 -24.03
CA THR A 460 -55.04 8.18 -24.03
C THR A 460 -55.94 7.33 -24.99
N PRO A 461 -55.90 5.96 -25.09
CA PRO A 461 -54.97 4.90 -24.63
C PRO A 461 -54.62 3.86 -25.77
N LEU A 462 -54.30 2.61 -25.38
CA LEU A 462 -54.13 1.35 -26.18
C LEU A 462 -52.71 1.08 -26.74
N GLY A 463 -52.16 -0.13 -26.65
CA GLY A 463 -52.66 -1.36 -26.01
C GLY A 463 -51.53 -2.32 -25.59
N VAL A 464 -51.81 -3.21 -24.63
CA VAL A 464 -50.81 -4.09 -23.99
C VAL A 464 -50.90 -5.51 -24.53
N VAL A 465 -49.75 -6.12 -24.84
CA VAL A 465 -49.61 -7.58 -25.02
C VAL A 465 -48.67 -8.10 -23.92
N LEU A 466 -49.24 -8.82 -22.95
CA LEU A 466 -48.49 -9.49 -21.89
C LEU A 466 -48.15 -10.92 -22.31
N ALA A 467 -46.87 -11.27 -22.26
CA ALA A 467 -46.38 -12.65 -22.23
C ALA A 467 -45.56 -12.83 -20.95
N PRO A 468 -45.64 -13.98 -20.25
CA PRO A 468 -45.02 -14.16 -18.94
C PRO A 468 -43.50 -14.33 -19.07
N ARG A 469 -42.77 -13.20 -19.07
CA ARG A 469 -41.33 -13.20 -18.76
C ARG A 469 -41.17 -13.34 -17.26
N LEU A 470 -40.25 -14.23 -16.87
CA LEU A 470 -39.84 -14.49 -15.48
C LEU A 470 -39.75 -13.20 -14.66
N GLU A 471 -40.27 -13.23 -13.43
CA GLU A 471 -40.24 -12.10 -12.50
C GLU A 471 -38.81 -11.63 -12.24
N HIS A 472 -38.37 -10.60 -12.98
CA HIS A 472 -37.23 -9.81 -12.57
C HIS A 472 -37.60 -9.12 -11.25
N LYS A 473 -36.94 -9.53 -10.17
CA LYS A 473 -37.17 -8.98 -8.83
C LYS A 473 -36.60 -7.57 -8.71
N MET A 474 -37.31 -6.61 -9.31
CA MET A 474 -37.28 -5.23 -8.83
C MET A 474 -37.56 -5.23 -7.32
N PHE A 475 -36.88 -4.35 -6.60
CA PHE A 475 -36.80 -4.39 -5.14
C PHE A 475 -38.11 -3.96 -4.45
N LEU A 476 -39.09 -4.87 -4.35
CA LEU A 476 -40.16 -4.81 -3.34
C LEU A 476 -41.04 -6.07 -3.30
N THR A 477 -40.94 -6.85 -2.21
CA THR A 477 -42.07 -7.58 -1.61
C THR A 477 -41.78 -7.83 -0.13
N SER A 478 -42.60 -7.27 0.77
CA SER A 478 -42.77 -7.61 2.19
C SER A 478 -41.53 -7.94 3.05
N HIS A 479 -41.29 -7.08 4.05
CA HIS A 479 -40.35 -7.19 5.19
C HIS A 479 -38.89 -6.77 5.00
N GLY A 480 -38.52 -5.72 5.74
CA GLY A 480 -37.14 -5.45 6.17
C GLY A 480 -36.34 -4.51 5.27
N SER A 481 -35.67 -3.53 5.90
CA SER A 481 -34.58 -2.82 5.26
C SER A 481 -33.42 -3.79 5.00
N ILE A 482 -32.82 -3.75 3.79
CA ILE A 482 -31.72 -4.64 3.37
C ILE A 482 -30.64 -4.70 4.47
N ASP A 483 -30.37 -5.90 4.99
CA ASP A 483 -29.57 -6.11 6.21
C ASP A 483 -28.13 -6.50 5.90
N VAL A 484 -27.24 -5.53 6.11
CA VAL A 484 -25.78 -5.62 6.06
C VAL A 484 -25.17 -6.71 6.96
N ARG A 485 -25.90 -7.27 7.93
CA ARG A 485 -25.43 -8.35 8.83
C ARG A 485 -25.35 -9.72 8.15
N GLY A 486 -25.61 -9.81 6.85
CA GLY A 486 -25.39 -11.03 6.05
C GLY A 486 -26.46 -12.10 6.23
N GLN A 487 -27.69 -11.71 6.59
CA GLN A 487 -28.85 -12.62 6.63
C GLN A 487 -29.43 -12.90 5.23
N GLN A 488 -29.25 -11.94 4.32
CA GLN A 488 -29.49 -12.06 2.89
C GLN A 488 -28.18 -12.51 2.23
N PHE A 489 -28.21 -13.63 1.49
CA PHE A 489 -27.01 -14.26 0.92
C PHE A 489 -26.65 -13.72 -0.47
N GLU A 490 -27.57 -12.95 -1.04
CA GLU A 490 -27.46 -12.13 -2.24
C GLU A 490 -26.54 -10.92 -2.03
N TYR A 491 -26.41 -10.46 -0.77
CA TYR A 491 -25.70 -9.23 -0.41
C TYR A 491 -24.88 -9.41 0.89
N VAL A 492 -23.68 -10.01 0.76
CA VAL A 492 -22.77 -10.32 1.88
C VAL A 492 -21.45 -9.50 1.92
N PRO A 493 -21.45 -8.15 1.85
CA PRO A 493 -20.19 -7.37 1.84
C PRO A 493 -19.32 -7.55 3.08
N PHE A 494 -19.91 -7.95 4.22
CA PHE A 494 -19.22 -8.25 5.48
C PHE A 494 -19.12 -9.77 5.78
N GLY A 495 -19.50 -10.62 4.83
CA GLY A 495 -19.65 -12.06 5.00
C GLY A 495 -20.95 -12.48 5.69
N SER A 496 -20.98 -13.71 6.23
CA SER A 496 -22.11 -14.28 6.97
C SER A 496 -21.66 -15.42 7.92
N GLY A 497 -22.54 -15.84 8.83
CA GLY A 497 -22.31 -16.88 9.83
C GLY A 497 -21.34 -16.46 10.94
N ARG A 498 -20.80 -17.42 11.71
CA ARG A 498 -19.97 -17.14 12.91
C ARG A 498 -18.70 -16.33 12.63
N ARG A 499 -18.18 -16.37 11.40
CA ARG A 499 -17.02 -15.59 10.93
C ARG A 499 -17.41 -14.26 10.24
N LEU A 500 -18.66 -13.80 10.37
CA LEU A 500 -19.12 -12.44 10.03
C LEU A 500 -18.20 -11.39 10.68
N CYS A 501 -17.95 -10.27 10.01
CA CYS A 501 -17.17 -9.16 10.57
C CYS A 501 -17.74 -8.70 11.94
N PRO A 502 -16.92 -8.54 12.99
CA PRO A 502 -17.41 -8.01 14.27
C PRO A 502 -17.63 -6.49 14.24
N GLY A 503 -16.92 -5.77 13.36
CA GLY A 503 -16.87 -4.31 13.35
C GLY A 503 -17.98 -3.62 12.55
N ILE A 504 -19.02 -4.33 12.10
CA ILE A 504 -20.02 -3.81 11.13
C ILE A 504 -20.69 -2.52 11.65
N SER A 505 -21.16 -2.51 12.90
CA SER A 505 -21.80 -1.33 13.51
C SER A 505 -20.85 -0.13 13.51
N SER A 506 -19.64 -0.31 14.05
CA SER A 506 -18.61 0.74 14.16
C SER A 506 -18.17 1.27 12.79
N GLY A 507 -17.90 0.38 11.82
CA GLY A 507 -17.50 0.76 10.47
C GLY A 507 -18.59 1.55 9.75
N LEU A 508 -19.86 1.14 9.87
CA LEU A 508 -20.98 1.88 9.27
C LEU A 508 -21.26 3.21 9.97
N GLN A 509 -21.18 3.28 11.31
CA GLN A 509 -21.24 4.56 12.04
C GLN A 509 -20.16 5.53 11.56
N MET A 510 -18.92 5.04 11.37
CA MET A 510 -17.82 5.83 10.81
C MET A 510 -18.06 6.27 9.36
N VAL A 511 -18.56 5.40 8.47
CA VAL A 511 -18.90 5.78 7.09
C VAL A 511 -19.99 6.86 7.09
N TYR A 512 -21.10 6.62 7.79
CA TYR A 512 -22.26 7.51 7.79
C TYR A 512 -21.93 8.89 8.37
N LEU A 513 -21.34 8.99 9.56
CA LEU A 513 -20.99 10.28 10.16
C LEU A 513 -19.95 11.07 9.35
N THR A 514 -18.94 10.40 8.81
CA THR A 514 -17.86 11.08 8.08
C THR A 514 -18.34 11.61 6.75
N LEU A 515 -19.13 10.83 6.01
CA LEU A 515 -19.61 11.22 4.69
C LEU A 515 -20.79 12.21 4.77
N SER A 516 -21.71 12.08 5.73
CA SER A 516 -22.84 13.02 5.84
C SER A 516 -22.38 14.44 6.19
N ARG A 517 -21.48 14.60 7.17
CA ARG A 517 -20.91 15.92 7.53
C ARG A 517 -20.03 16.51 6.43
N LEU A 518 -19.42 15.68 5.59
CA LEU A 518 -18.70 16.14 4.38
C LEU A 518 -19.66 16.63 3.29
N LEU A 519 -20.76 15.92 3.06
CA LEU A 519 -21.77 16.30 2.05
C LEU A 519 -22.57 17.54 2.47
N GLN A 520 -22.89 17.67 3.76
CA GLN A 520 -23.54 18.85 4.33
C GLN A 520 -22.68 20.11 4.20
N GLY A 521 -21.35 19.97 4.11
CA GLY A 521 -20.45 21.10 4.24
C GLY A 521 -19.90 21.73 2.95
N PHE A 522 -19.92 21.01 1.81
CA PHE A 522 -19.10 21.38 0.64
C PHE A 522 -19.74 21.00 -0.73
N SER A 523 -19.50 21.80 -1.78
CA SER A 523 -19.85 21.56 -3.21
C SER A 523 -18.73 20.81 -3.98
N PHE A 524 -18.84 20.38 -5.26
CA PHE A 524 -17.91 19.40 -5.92
C PHE A 524 -17.51 19.74 -7.42
N SER A 525 -16.24 19.60 -7.92
CA SER A 525 -15.73 19.92 -9.32
C SER A 525 -14.57 19.05 -9.97
N THR A 526 -13.97 19.37 -11.17
CA THR A 526 -12.86 18.64 -11.90
C THR A 526 -12.08 19.46 -12.99
N ALA A 527 -11.02 18.90 -13.67
CA ALA A 527 -10.13 19.56 -14.69
C ALA A 527 -9.80 18.73 -15.99
N MET A 528 -9.14 19.30 -17.04
CA MET A 528 -9.04 18.74 -18.43
C MET A 528 -7.65 18.81 -19.15
N ASN A 529 -7.49 18.15 -20.33
CA ASN A 529 -6.22 17.91 -21.10
C ASN A 529 -6.29 18.18 -22.64
N ALA A 530 -5.15 18.14 -23.37
CA ALA A 530 -5.00 18.52 -24.81
C ALA A 530 -4.20 17.52 -25.73
N GLN A 531 -4.05 17.82 -27.04
CA GLN A 531 -3.74 16.87 -28.15
C GLN A 531 -2.68 17.40 -29.18
N VAL A 532 -2.05 16.52 -30.00
CA VAL A 532 -0.87 16.84 -30.87
C VAL A 532 -0.91 16.15 -32.27
N ASP A 533 -0.16 16.70 -33.25
CA ASP A 533 -0.24 16.52 -34.73
C ASP A 533 0.64 15.40 -35.39
N MET A 534 0.42 15.13 -36.69
CA MET A 534 0.72 13.89 -37.44
C MET A 534 1.79 13.97 -38.56
N SER A 535 2.28 15.16 -38.92
CA SER A 535 3.07 15.40 -40.16
C SER A 535 4.40 14.63 -40.30
N ILE A 536 4.97 14.10 -39.21
CA ILE A 536 6.30 13.46 -39.16
C ILE A 536 6.35 12.11 -39.90
N PHE A 537 5.22 11.44 -40.15
CA PHE A 537 5.21 10.03 -40.57
C PHE A 537 5.65 9.74 -42.02
N LEU A 538 5.55 10.68 -42.97
CA LEU A 538 5.86 10.39 -44.38
C LEU A 538 7.34 10.10 -44.65
N GLY A 539 8.26 10.89 -44.06
CA GLY A 539 9.70 10.75 -44.32
C GLY A 539 10.29 9.40 -43.88
N LEU A 540 9.69 8.77 -42.87
CA LEU A 540 10.13 7.46 -42.35
C LEU A 540 9.70 6.28 -43.25
N ALA A 541 8.69 6.47 -44.11
CA ALA A 541 8.16 5.41 -44.96
C ALA A 541 9.16 4.97 -46.05
N LEU A 542 9.83 5.92 -46.72
CA LEU A 542 10.81 5.62 -47.77
C LEU A 542 11.99 4.78 -47.24
N LEU A 543 12.55 5.16 -46.10
CA LEU A 543 13.70 4.46 -45.50
C LEU A 543 13.39 2.99 -45.15
N CYS A 544 12.15 2.70 -44.79
CA CYS A 544 11.70 1.34 -44.45
C CYS A 544 11.59 0.42 -45.68
N ILE A 545 11.36 0.96 -46.88
CA ILE A 545 11.32 0.17 -48.12
C ILE A 545 12.74 -0.30 -48.49
N ILE A 546 13.72 0.61 -48.46
CA ILE A 546 15.13 0.31 -48.75
C ILE A 546 15.67 -0.75 -47.79
N TRP A 547 15.41 -0.61 -46.48
CA TRP A 547 15.89 -1.56 -45.47
C TRP A 547 15.31 -2.97 -45.67
N ARG A 548 14.06 -3.08 -46.13
CA ARG A 548 13.36 -4.37 -46.32
C ARG A 548 13.88 -5.19 -47.50
N ILE A 549 14.51 -4.54 -48.49
CA ILE A 549 15.15 -5.20 -49.63
C ILE A 549 16.49 -5.85 -49.23
N LEU A 550 17.19 -5.27 -48.24
CA LEU A 550 18.56 -5.64 -47.87
C LEU A 550 18.67 -6.71 -46.77
N SER A 551 17.55 -7.25 -46.26
CA SER A 551 17.54 -8.09 -45.04
C SER A 551 16.77 -9.42 -45.20
N THR A 552 17.26 -10.33 -46.06
CA THR A 552 16.73 -11.70 -46.16
C THR A 552 17.75 -12.76 -45.71
N SER A 553 17.23 -13.90 -45.23
CA SER A 553 17.96 -15.11 -44.82
C SER A 553 18.80 -15.05 -43.53
N HIS A 554 18.29 -15.69 -42.46
CA HIS A 554 18.97 -16.86 -41.89
C HIS A 554 18.04 -17.79 -41.09
N LYS A 555 18.49 -19.02 -40.82
CA LYS A 555 17.64 -20.19 -40.51
C LYS A 555 17.24 -20.28 -39.02
N ARG A 556 16.00 -20.74 -38.76
CA ARG A 556 15.50 -21.12 -37.42
C ARG A 556 16.15 -22.42 -36.92
N ASN A 557 16.34 -22.53 -35.60
CA ASN A 557 16.65 -23.79 -34.94
C ASN A 557 15.72 -24.05 -33.74
N LYS A 558 15.56 -25.31 -33.32
CA LYS A 558 14.39 -25.78 -32.53
C LYS A 558 14.49 -25.59 -31.01
N THR A 559 14.54 -24.34 -30.54
CA THR A 559 14.04 -23.98 -29.20
C THR A 559 12.95 -22.93 -29.36
N LEU A 560 11.80 -23.13 -28.71
CA LEU A 560 10.72 -22.14 -28.72
C LEU A 560 11.14 -20.95 -27.87
N PRO A 561 11.30 -19.73 -28.44
CA PRO A 561 11.53 -18.54 -27.63
C PRO A 561 10.28 -18.24 -26.77
N PRO A 562 10.41 -17.42 -25.70
CA PRO A 562 9.24 -16.78 -25.12
C PRO A 562 8.45 -16.05 -26.21
N PRO A 563 7.10 -16.02 -26.14
CA PRO A 563 6.26 -15.43 -27.17
C PRO A 563 6.67 -13.98 -27.45
N GLU A 564 6.64 -13.61 -28.73
CA GLU A 564 6.98 -12.28 -29.21
C GLU A 564 5.75 -11.73 -29.95
N PRO A 565 5.21 -10.56 -29.54
CA PRO A 565 4.05 -9.96 -30.21
C PRO A 565 4.31 -9.70 -31.71
N SER A 566 3.23 -9.73 -32.50
CA SER A 566 3.29 -9.30 -33.90
C SER A 566 3.44 -7.77 -33.99
N GLY A 567 4.00 -7.28 -35.10
CA GLY A 567 4.18 -5.84 -35.34
C GLY A 567 5.55 -5.27 -34.94
N ALA A 568 6.49 -6.09 -34.50
CA ALA A 568 7.88 -5.68 -34.26
C ALA A 568 8.53 -5.06 -35.51
N TRP A 569 8.93 -3.79 -35.44
CA TRP A 569 9.72 -3.12 -36.47
C TRP A 569 11.22 -3.45 -36.35
N PRO A 570 12.01 -3.40 -37.43
CA PRO A 570 13.30 -4.11 -37.43
C PRO A 570 14.43 -3.42 -36.65
N SER A 571 14.49 -2.09 -36.71
CA SER A 571 15.44 -1.25 -35.95
C SER A 571 14.83 -0.65 -34.68
N ILE A 572 13.50 -0.58 -34.62
CA ILE A 572 12.70 0.11 -33.58
C ILE A 572 12.04 -0.87 -32.60
N GLY A 573 11.88 -2.14 -32.99
CA GLY A 573 11.19 -3.13 -32.18
C GLY A 573 9.70 -2.83 -32.00
N HIS A 574 9.20 -3.04 -30.79
CA HIS A 574 7.79 -2.90 -30.42
C HIS A 574 7.42 -1.48 -29.96
N MET A 575 8.33 -0.50 -30.02
CA MET A 575 8.08 0.84 -29.48
C MET A 575 6.84 1.53 -30.08
N ARG A 576 6.44 1.19 -31.32
CA ARG A 576 5.23 1.73 -31.96
C ARG A 576 3.92 1.23 -31.32
N ILE A 577 3.97 0.15 -30.54
CA ILE A 577 2.84 -0.38 -29.74
C ILE A 577 2.85 0.23 -28.33
N LEU A 578 4.03 0.66 -27.85
CA LEU A 578 4.23 1.33 -26.57
C LEU A 578 4.11 2.87 -26.76
N ASN A 579 2.96 3.31 -27.27
CA ASN A 579 2.69 4.70 -27.62
C ASN A 579 2.76 5.64 -26.40
N SER A 580 3.29 6.86 -26.59
CA SER A 580 3.64 7.79 -25.50
C SER A 580 2.46 8.37 -24.71
N GLN A 581 1.23 8.22 -25.20
CA GLN A 581 0.01 8.69 -24.55
C GLN A 581 -0.49 7.77 -23.41
N ILE A 582 0.06 6.56 -23.27
CA ILE A 582 -0.28 5.62 -22.20
C ILE A 582 1.02 5.26 -21.45
N PRO A 583 1.06 5.33 -20.10
CA PRO A 583 2.24 4.94 -19.34
C PRO A 583 2.75 3.55 -19.69
N ILE A 584 4.06 3.39 -19.90
CA ILE A 584 4.64 2.15 -20.45
C ILE A 584 4.29 0.89 -19.66
N PHE A 585 4.14 0.98 -18.34
CA PHE A 585 3.73 -0.15 -17.49
C PHE A 585 2.26 -0.56 -17.70
N ARG A 586 1.38 0.34 -18.15
CA ARG A 586 0.02 0.02 -18.62
C ARG A 586 0.04 -0.61 -20.01
N ALA A 587 0.87 -0.12 -20.95
CA ALA A 587 0.99 -0.74 -22.27
C ALA A 587 1.60 -2.16 -22.23
N LEU A 588 2.60 -2.39 -21.35
CA LEU A 588 3.07 -3.74 -21.00
C LEU A 588 2.03 -4.50 -20.15
N GLY A 589 1.22 -3.75 -19.39
CA GLY A 589 -0.01 -4.11 -18.67
C GLY A 589 -1.17 -4.60 -19.54
N ASP A 590 -1.12 -4.37 -20.86
CA ASP A 590 -2.09 -4.86 -21.85
C ASP A 590 -1.53 -6.01 -22.71
N LEU A 591 -0.20 -6.13 -22.78
CA LEU A 591 0.49 -7.08 -23.65
C LEU A 591 0.73 -8.45 -23.00
N ALA A 592 0.88 -8.53 -21.68
CA ALA A 592 1.06 -9.82 -20.99
C ALA A 592 -0.26 -10.60 -20.80
N ASP A 593 -1.42 -9.96 -20.95
CA ASP A 593 -2.73 -10.62 -21.06
C ASP A 593 -2.92 -11.21 -22.46
N LYS A 594 -2.47 -10.49 -23.50
CA LYS A 594 -2.55 -10.93 -24.91
C LYS A 594 -1.49 -11.97 -25.26
N HIS A 595 -0.33 -11.96 -24.60
CA HIS A 595 0.82 -12.81 -24.94
C HIS A 595 1.38 -13.65 -23.77
N GLY A 596 0.78 -13.57 -22.59
CA GLY A 596 1.19 -14.31 -21.38
C GLY A 596 2.22 -13.57 -20.53
N PRO A 597 2.34 -13.91 -19.23
CA PRO A 597 3.11 -13.13 -18.24
C PRO A 597 4.63 -13.14 -18.41
N VAL A 598 5.14 -13.97 -19.34
CA VAL A 598 6.56 -14.09 -19.69
C VAL A 598 6.66 -14.07 -21.21
N PHE A 599 6.82 -12.86 -21.76
CA PHE A 599 6.93 -12.61 -23.18
C PHE A 599 8.19 -11.79 -23.47
N SER A 600 8.70 -11.85 -24.69
CA SER A 600 9.83 -11.01 -25.10
C SER A 600 9.40 -9.96 -26.10
N ILE A 601 9.85 -8.74 -25.86
CA ILE A 601 9.74 -7.62 -26.81
C ILE A 601 11.12 -7.17 -27.25
N ARG A 602 11.16 -6.32 -28.26
CA ARG A 602 12.34 -5.56 -28.68
C ARG A 602 12.11 -4.10 -28.35
N LEU A 603 13.03 -3.49 -27.62
CA LEU A 603 13.09 -2.05 -27.39
C LEU A 603 14.32 -1.55 -28.14
N GLY A 604 14.11 -0.99 -29.34
CA GLY A 604 15.18 -0.82 -30.33
C GLY A 604 15.85 -2.16 -30.64
N LEU A 605 17.17 -2.22 -30.45
CA LEU A 605 17.99 -3.42 -30.67
C LEU A 605 18.05 -4.34 -29.44
N ARG A 606 17.65 -3.88 -28.24
CA ARG A 606 17.69 -4.73 -27.03
C ARG A 606 16.45 -5.64 -26.97
N ARG A 607 16.68 -6.95 -26.78
CA ARG A 607 15.62 -7.89 -26.45
C ARG A 607 15.33 -7.83 -24.95
N THR A 608 14.11 -7.42 -24.61
CA THR A 608 13.64 -7.28 -23.23
C THR A 608 12.73 -8.45 -22.88
N LEU A 609 13.05 -9.17 -21.81
CA LEU A 609 12.14 -10.14 -21.20
C LEU A 609 11.21 -9.39 -20.25
N VAL A 610 9.91 -9.40 -20.54
CA VAL A 610 8.90 -8.83 -19.66
C VAL A 610 8.40 -9.94 -18.75
N ILE A 611 8.52 -9.75 -17.45
CA ILE A 611 8.05 -10.67 -16.42
C ILE A 611 7.00 -9.98 -15.56
N SER A 612 5.86 -10.65 -15.38
CA SER A 612 4.73 -10.12 -14.58
C SER A 612 4.12 -11.17 -13.65
N SER A 613 4.22 -12.47 -13.95
CA SER A 613 3.81 -13.51 -13.01
C SER A 613 4.78 -13.62 -11.84
N ARG A 614 4.21 -13.82 -10.65
CA ARG A 614 4.94 -14.04 -9.41
C ARG A 614 5.97 -15.19 -9.50
N GLU A 615 5.69 -16.27 -10.23
CA GLU A 615 6.63 -17.39 -10.45
C GLU A 615 7.83 -16.99 -11.32
N SER A 616 7.62 -16.15 -12.33
CA SER A 616 8.75 -15.67 -13.15
C SER A 616 9.63 -14.70 -12.36
N VAL A 617 9.03 -13.83 -11.54
CA VAL A 617 9.83 -12.93 -10.68
C VAL A 617 10.45 -13.67 -9.48
N LYS A 618 9.88 -14.80 -8.99
CA LYS A 618 10.59 -15.79 -8.15
C LYS A 618 11.87 -16.23 -8.85
N GLU A 619 11.67 -16.77 -10.05
CA GLU A 619 12.71 -17.42 -10.81
C GLU A 619 13.85 -16.44 -11.08
N CYS A 620 13.54 -15.17 -11.32
CA CYS A 620 14.51 -14.11 -11.49
C CYS A 620 15.20 -13.65 -10.19
N LEU A 621 14.48 -13.35 -9.09
CA LEU A 621 15.06 -12.51 -8.00
C LEU A 621 15.52 -13.24 -6.72
N LYS A 622 15.55 -14.58 -6.69
CA LYS A 622 16.29 -15.41 -5.70
C LYS A 622 16.51 -16.86 -6.14
N THR A 623 15.72 -17.45 -7.05
CA THR A 623 16.10 -18.76 -7.62
C THR A 623 17.36 -18.58 -8.45
N ASN A 624 17.31 -17.59 -9.32
CA ASN A 624 18.40 -17.15 -10.15
C ASN A 624 18.76 -15.70 -9.83
N ASP A 625 18.72 -15.23 -8.57
CA ASP A 625 19.11 -13.84 -8.24
C ASP A 625 20.42 -13.51 -8.91
N ARG A 626 21.44 -14.35 -8.73
CA ARG A 626 22.77 -14.26 -9.33
C ARG A 626 22.78 -14.03 -10.86
N LYS A 627 21.74 -14.41 -11.61
CA LYS A 627 21.60 -14.14 -13.05
C LYS A 627 20.93 -12.80 -13.37
N PHE A 628 20.13 -12.24 -12.45
CA PHE A 628 19.38 -10.98 -12.58
C PHE A 628 19.77 -9.89 -11.57
N LEU A 629 20.82 -10.10 -10.75
CA LEU A 629 21.35 -9.12 -9.80
C LEU A 629 21.97 -7.90 -10.49
N ASN A 630 22.46 -8.07 -11.73
CA ASN A 630 23.15 -7.01 -12.44
C ASN A 630 22.17 -6.01 -13.07
N ARG A 631 22.54 -4.72 -13.07
CA ARG A 631 21.79 -3.67 -13.77
C ARG A 631 22.56 -3.28 -15.03
N PRO A 632 21.91 -3.15 -16.19
CA PRO A 632 22.58 -2.63 -17.38
C PRO A 632 22.89 -1.14 -17.18
N SER A 633 24.05 -0.69 -17.64
CA SER A 633 24.34 0.75 -17.74
C SER A 633 23.33 1.41 -18.70
N SER A 634 22.92 2.62 -18.33
CA SER A 634 21.89 3.43 -18.99
C SER A 634 22.31 4.90 -18.97
N ALA A 635 21.78 5.72 -19.87
CA ALA A 635 22.08 7.15 -19.92
C ALA A 635 21.80 7.85 -18.58
N ALA A 636 20.72 7.46 -17.89
CA ALA A 636 20.38 7.98 -16.57
C ALA A 636 21.43 7.62 -15.50
N SER A 637 21.85 6.35 -15.45
CA SER A 637 22.84 5.87 -14.48
C SER A 637 24.24 6.40 -14.77
N LYS A 638 24.62 6.53 -16.04
CA LYS A 638 25.89 7.10 -16.47
C LYS A 638 25.97 8.60 -16.18
N TYR A 639 25.01 9.39 -16.67
CA TYR A 639 25.09 10.85 -16.57
C TYR A 639 24.65 11.40 -15.22
N MET A 640 23.59 10.86 -14.60
CA MET A 640 23.08 11.36 -13.30
C MET A 640 23.48 10.49 -12.10
N GLY A 641 23.87 9.23 -12.34
CA GLY A 641 24.29 8.28 -11.30
C GLY A 641 25.79 8.24 -11.05
N TYR A 642 26.54 9.30 -11.35
CA TYR A 642 28.00 9.41 -11.15
C TYR A 642 28.82 8.30 -11.86
N ASP A 643 28.64 8.13 -13.18
CA ASP A 643 29.26 7.05 -13.98
C ASP A 643 29.04 5.66 -13.32
N ASP A 644 27.76 5.35 -13.14
CA ASP A 644 27.23 4.17 -12.46
C ASP A 644 27.61 4.02 -10.96
N ALA A 645 28.36 4.94 -10.34
CA ALA A 645 28.76 4.84 -8.92
C ALA A 645 27.59 4.92 -7.92
N PHE A 646 26.45 5.47 -8.32
CA PHE A 646 25.24 5.53 -7.50
C PHE A 646 24.75 4.12 -7.16
N PHE A 647 24.92 3.75 -5.88
CA PHE A 647 24.63 2.43 -5.31
C PHE A 647 23.28 1.80 -5.75
N GLY A 648 22.26 2.63 -5.99
CA GLY A 648 20.95 2.19 -6.44
C GLY A 648 20.92 1.68 -7.89
N PHE A 649 21.78 2.18 -8.78
CA PHE A 649 21.87 1.77 -10.19
C PHE A 649 23.12 0.93 -10.51
N HIS A 650 24.20 1.07 -9.75
CA HIS A 650 25.48 0.36 -9.94
C HIS A 650 25.30 -1.14 -10.25
N PRO A 651 26.15 -1.76 -11.09
CA PRO A 651 26.31 -3.21 -11.23
C PRO A 651 26.40 -3.99 -9.91
N TYR A 652 26.32 -5.33 -9.97
CA TYR A 652 26.51 -6.16 -8.77
C TYR A 652 27.97 -6.60 -8.65
N GLY A 653 28.64 -6.22 -7.56
CA GLY A 653 30.04 -6.53 -7.27
C GLY A 653 30.43 -6.17 -5.84
N GLU A 654 31.73 -6.21 -5.53
CA GLU A 654 32.27 -5.99 -4.18
C GLU A 654 31.99 -4.59 -3.66
N TYR A 655 32.14 -3.55 -4.51
CA TYR A 655 31.71 -2.18 -4.21
C TYR A 655 30.26 -2.12 -3.73
N TRP A 656 29.34 -2.76 -4.44
CA TRP A 656 27.93 -2.80 -4.05
C TRP A 656 27.72 -3.54 -2.73
N LEU A 657 28.54 -4.55 -2.39
CA LEU A 657 28.42 -5.32 -1.14
C LEU A 657 28.87 -4.53 0.09
N GLU A 658 30.02 -3.85 0.05
CA GLU A 658 30.45 -3.03 1.20
C GLU A 658 29.59 -1.77 1.33
N MET A 659 29.21 -1.13 0.23
CA MET A 659 28.23 -0.04 0.27
C MET A 659 26.87 -0.50 0.80
N ARG A 660 26.45 -1.75 0.51
CA ARG A 660 25.24 -2.33 1.10
C ARG A 660 25.35 -2.43 2.62
N LYS A 661 26.49 -2.88 3.11
CA LYS A 661 26.78 -3.11 4.53
C LYS A 661 26.75 -1.79 5.30
N ILE A 662 27.57 -0.81 4.90
CA ILE A 662 27.65 0.53 5.53
C ILE A 662 26.26 1.19 5.58
N VAL A 663 25.54 1.21 4.44
CA VAL A 663 24.23 1.87 4.35
C VAL A 663 23.18 1.18 5.23
N THR A 664 23.24 -0.15 5.44
CA THR A 664 22.25 -0.86 6.27
C THR A 664 22.61 -0.97 7.76
N GLN A 665 23.90 -0.92 8.11
CA GLN A 665 24.36 -1.05 9.50
C GLN A 665 24.60 0.31 10.16
N GLU A 666 25.30 1.23 9.51
CA GLU A 666 25.73 2.49 10.13
C GLU A 666 24.73 3.64 9.93
N LEU A 667 24.14 3.75 8.73
CA LEU A 667 23.19 4.84 8.43
C LEU A 667 21.74 4.50 8.79
N LEU A 668 21.28 3.30 8.47
CA LEU A 668 19.84 2.96 8.45
C LEU A 668 19.46 1.83 9.41
N SER A 669 20.31 1.52 10.39
CA SER A 669 19.95 0.63 11.49
C SER A 669 18.94 1.30 12.43
N ASN A 670 18.03 0.49 13.01
CA ASN A 670 16.99 1.00 13.90
C ASN A 670 17.56 1.85 15.06
N ARG A 671 18.72 1.46 15.61
CA ARG A 671 19.46 2.23 16.63
C ARG A 671 19.81 3.64 16.16
N ARG A 672 20.46 3.78 14.99
CA ARG A 672 20.84 5.09 14.42
C ARG A 672 19.61 5.97 14.18
N LEU A 673 18.50 5.35 13.78
CA LEU A 673 17.25 6.03 13.45
C LEU A 673 16.49 6.49 14.69
N GLN A 674 16.50 5.72 15.78
CA GLN A 674 16.02 6.14 17.10
C GLN A 674 16.87 7.29 17.67
N MET A 675 18.21 7.22 17.58
CA MET A 675 19.09 8.33 17.99
C MET A 675 18.77 9.65 17.27
N LEU A 676 18.40 9.57 15.98
CA LEU A 676 18.04 10.73 15.16
C LEU A 676 16.54 11.07 15.23
N MET A 677 15.74 10.42 16.09
CA MET A 677 14.30 10.68 16.23
C MET A 677 14.00 12.16 16.44
N ASN A 678 14.63 12.79 17.43
CA ASN A 678 14.38 14.18 17.83
C ASN A 678 14.65 15.20 16.71
N VAL A 679 15.70 15.00 15.92
CA VAL A 679 16.02 15.86 14.75
C VAL A 679 14.84 15.88 13.79
N ARG A 680 14.30 14.69 13.52
CA ARG A 680 13.32 14.42 12.48
C ARG A 680 11.88 14.67 12.95
N VAL A 681 11.64 14.67 14.25
CA VAL A 681 10.42 15.23 14.84
C VAL A 681 10.48 16.76 14.72
N SER A 682 11.61 17.38 15.10
CA SER A 682 11.78 18.83 15.12
C SER A 682 11.68 19.52 13.76
N GLU A 683 12.32 19.03 12.69
CA GLU A 683 12.27 19.74 11.40
C GLU A 683 10.88 19.75 10.80
N ILE A 684 10.11 18.68 11.01
CA ILE A 684 8.76 18.60 10.50
C ILE A 684 7.86 19.43 11.42
N ASP A 685 8.02 19.36 12.75
CA ASP A 685 7.32 20.24 13.72
C ASP A 685 7.47 21.73 13.34
N THR A 686 8.57 22.10 12.68
CA THR A 686 8.77 23.42 12.06
C THR A 686 7.96 23.59 10.77
N CYS A 687 8.08 22.66 9.80
CA CYS A 687 7.30 22.67 8.53
C CYS A 687 5.78 22.78 8.73
N ILE A 688 5.28 22.39 9.89
CA ILE A 688 3.87 22.52 10.27
C ILE A 688 3.53 23.77 11.06
N LYS A 689 4.43 24.29 11.90
CA LYS A 689 4.23 25.65 12.43
C LYS A 689 4.15 26.67 11.30
N GLU A 690 5.00 26.53 10.29
CA GLU A 690 5.00 27.32 9.05
C GLU A 690 3.63 27.22 8.36
N LEU A 691 3.15 26.01 8.12
CA LEU A 691 1.84 25.77 7.52
C LEU A 691 0.68 26.36 8.36
N TYR A 692 0.73 26.23 9.70
CA TYR A 692 -0.26 26.81 10.62
C TYR A 692 -0.27 28.34 10.51
N THR A 693 0.91 28.97 10.39
CA THR A 693 1.00 30.42 10.19
C THR A 693 0.51 30.86 8.82
N THR A 694 0.67 30.04 7.77
CA THR A 694 0.03 30.27 6.47
C THR A 694 -1.50 30.28 6.61
N CYS A 695 -2.05 29.32 7.36
CA CYS A 695 -3.50 29.16 7.57
C CYS A 695 -4.03 29.96 8.78
N SER A 696 -3.45 31.12 9.07
CA SER A 696 -3.81 31.94 10.25
C SER A 696 -5.07 32.81 10.04
N ASN A 697 -5.32 33.28 8.82
CA ASN A 697 -6.48 34.11 8.46
C ASN A 697 -7.74 33.30 8.11
N GLY A 698 -7.79 32.02 8.49
CA GLY A 698 -8.69 31.05 7.87
C GLY A 698 -7.86 29.98 7.19
N SER A 699 -7.86 29.97 5.86
CA SER A 699 -7.85 28.67 5.19
C SER A 699 -7.38 28.67 3.71
N VAL A 700 -6.45 27.77 3.30
CA VAL A 700 -5.44 28.11 2.25
C VAL A 700 -5.08 27.04 1.19
N LEU A 701 -5.12 27.46 -0.09
CA LEU A 701 -4.53 26.76 -1.25
C LEU A 701 -3.06 26.37 -1.09
N VAL A 702 -2.77 25.07 -0.93
CA VAL A 702 -1.40 24.53 -0.86
C VAL A 702 -1.25 23.19 -1.58
N ASP A 703 -0.47 23.10 -2.66
CA ASP A 703 -0.10 21.80 -3.26
C ASP A 703 0.68 20.91 -2.29
N MET A 704 0.09 19.77 -1.92
CA MET A 704 0.72 18.76 -1.08
C MET A 704 1.64 17.84 -1.88
N SER A 705 1.55 17.78 -3.21
CA SER A 705 2.63 17.21 -4.01
C SER A 705 3.91 18.06 -3.91
N GLN A 706 3.78 19.37 -3.68
CA GLN A 706 4.86 20.28 -3.32
C GLN A 706 5.20 20.21 -1.82
N TRP A 707 4.22 20.25 -0.90
CA TRP A 707 4.47 20.25 0.55
C TRP A 707 5.06 18.92 1.05
N PHE A 708 4.60 17.76 0.60
CA PHE A 708 5.27 16.49 0.92
C PHE A 708 6.69 16.44 0.35
N SER A 709 6.94 17.05 -0.81
CA SER A 709 8.30 17.18 -1.36
C SER A 709 9.18 18.08 -0.48
N HIS A 710 8.63 19.20 0.00
CA HIS A 710 9.26 20.14 0.92
C HIS A 710 9.64 19.44 2.24
N VAL A 711 8.68 18.81 2.92
CA VAL A 711 8.92 18.09 4.18
C VAL A 711 9.95 16.97 4.02
N VAL A 712 9.81 16.15 2.98
CA VAL A 712 10.78 15.08 2.69
C VAL A 712 12.17 15.67 2.47
N ALA A 713 12.28 16.82 1.80
CA ALA A 713 13.54 17.53 1.65
C ALA A 713 14.07 18.07 2.99
N SER A 714 13.29 18.83 3.77
CA SER A 714 13.71 19.37 5.08
C SER A 714 14.28 18.30 6.01
N VAL A 715 13.64 17.14 6.08
CA VAL A 715 14.11 15.99 6.87
C VAL A 715 15.38 15.37 6.29
N MET A 716 15.43 15.18 4.97
CA MET A 716 16.60 14.59 4.33
C MET A 716 17.81 15.51 4.42
N PHE A 717 17.68 16.82 4.21
CA PHE A 717 18.74 17.82 4.38
C PHE A 717 19.33 17.78 5.79
N ARG A 718 18.46 17.78 6.81
CA ARG A 718 18.89 17.76 8.21
C ARG A 718 19.54 16.44 8.64
N LEU A 719 19.15 15.33 8.00
CA LEU A 719 19.76 14.01 8.25
C LEU A 719 21.08 13.82 7.51
N LEU A 720 21.19 14.34 6.29
CA LEU A 720 22.35 14.14 5.41
C LEU A 720 23.47 15.14 5.67
N ALA A 721 23.13 16.41 5.89
CA ALA A 721 24.08 17.53 5.91
C ALA A 721 23.91 18.44 7.15
N GLY A 722 23.20 17.97 8.17
CA GLY A 722 22.99 18.71 9.43
C GLY A 722 22.27 20.05 9.31
N LYS A 723 21.85 20.50 8.11
CA LYS A 723 21.29 21.83 7.83
C LYS A 723 19.77 21.87 8.02
N ARG A 724 19.26 23.00 8.54
CA ARG A 724 17.84 23.34 8.46
C ARG A 724 17.49 23.84 7.06
N TYR A 725 16.22 23.71 6.69
CA TYR A 725 15.71 24.09 5.37
C TYR A 725 15.50 25.61 5.22
N CYS A 726 15.22 26.31 6.32
CA CYS A 726 14.77 27.70 6.32
C CYS A 726 15.88 28.68 6.72
N GLY A 727 15.94 29.83 6.04
CA GLY A 727 16.92 30.90 6.22
C GLY A 727 18.04 30.88 5.17
N GLY A 728 17.99 31.81 4.21
CA GLY A 728 19.01 32.01 3.15
C GLY A 728 19.11 30.92 2.07
N ILE A 729 19.00 29.66 2.46
CA ILE A 729 19.33 28.46 1.67
C ILE A 729 18.18 28.00 0.74
N ALA A 730 17.00 28.66 0.81
CA ALA A 730 15.78 28.27 0.09
C ALA A 730 15.96 28.03 -1.43
N LYS A 731 16.80 28.84 -2.10
CA LYS A 731 17.08 28.64 -3.55
C LYS A 731 17.84 27.35 -3.85
N GLU A 732 18.79 26.95 -3.00
CA GLU A 732 19.52 25.69 -3.17
C GLU A 732 18.61 24.49 -2.90
N SER A 733 17.75 24.59 -1.87
CA SER A 733 16.87 23.49 -1.49
C SER A 733 15.70 23.28 -2.47
N GLU A 734 15.11 24.35 -3.00
CA GLU A 734 14.15 24.26 -4.12
C GLU A 734 14.79 23.69 -5.40
N ALA A 735 16.00 24.13 -5.75
CA ALA A 735 16.72 23.62 -6.92
C ALA A 735 16.99 22.11 -6.80
N PHE A 736 17.43 21.65 -5.64
CA PHE A 736 17.63 20.22 -5.36
C PHE A 736 16.33 19.41 -5.43
N VAL A 737 15.21 19.92 -4.88
CA VAL A 737 13.90 19.25 -4.98
C VAL A 737 13.44 19.14 -6.43
N ARG A 738 13.63 20.20 -7.24
CA ARG A 738 13.32 20.21 -8.67
C ARG A 738 14.19 19.19 -9.43
N ALA A 739 15.50 19.22 -9.22
CA ALA A 739 16.44 18.29 -9.83
C ALA A 739 16.16 16.82 -9.46
N ILE A 740 15.74 16.53 -8.21
CA ILE A 740 15.31 15.18 -7.83
C ILE A 740 14.00 14.75 -8.53
N LYS A 741 13.01 15.64 -8.68
CA LYS A 741 11.79 15.33 -9.45
C LYS A 741 12.11 15.02 -10.90
N GLU A 742 12.94 15.84 -11.55
CA GLU A 742 13.40 15.61 -12.92
C GLU A 742 14.26 14.34 -13.06
N PHE A 743 15.13 14.04 -12.09
CA PHE A 743 15.93 12.82 -12.04
C PHE A 743 15.04 11.56 -12.10
N PHE A 744 13.98 11.50 -11.28
CA PHE A 744 13.06 10.36 -11.28
C PHE A 744 12.14 10.32 -12.49
N TYR A 745 11.82 11.47 -13.11
CA TYR A 745 11.14 11.50 -14.41
C TYR A 745 12.05 10.93 -15.52
N LEU A 746 13.19 11.57 -15.77
CA LEU A 746 14.12 11.23 -16.85
C LEU A 746 14.66 9.79 -16.75
N SER A 747 14.88 9.28 -15.53
CA SER A 747 15.33 7.89 -15.32
C SER A 747 14.30 6.82 -15.67
N GLY A 748 13.04 7.19 -15.98
CA GLY A 748 11.97 6.29 -16.39
C GLY A 748 11.56 6.40 -17.86
N VAL A 749 12.09 7.37 -18.60
CA VAL A 749 11.77 7.55 -20.03
C VAL A 749 12.64 6.62 -20.87
N LEU A 750 12.08 6.07 -21.95
CA LEU A 750 12.82 5.29 -22.95
C LEU A 750 13.75 6.19 -23.77
N VAL A 751 15.01 6.33 -23.34
CA VAL A 751 16.02 7.09 -24.08
C VAL A 751 16.56 6.27 -25.26
N MET A 752 16.52 6.85 -26.48
CA MET A 752 16.93 6.17 -27.72
C MET A 752 18.36 5.59 -27.69
N SER A 753 19.32 6.27 -27.04
CA SER A 753 20.71 5.79 -26.89
C SER A 753 20.81 4.48 -26.10
N ASP A 754 19.91 4.26 -25.14
CA ASP A 754 19.90 3.03 -24.36
C ASP A 754 19.35 1.87 -25.18
N LEU A 755 18.47 2.15 -26.14
CA LEU A 755 17.81 1.13 -26.97
C LEU A 755 18.57 0.83 -28.27
N ILE A 756 19.33 1.79 -28.80
CA ILE A 756 20.14 1.68 -30.02
C ILE A 756 21.54 2.27 -29.73
N PRO A 757 22.51 1.48 -29.24
CA PRO A 757 23.74 2.02 -28.64
C PRO A 757 24.58 2.98 -29.51
N PHE A 758 24.54 2.83 -30.84
CA PHE A 758 25.27 3.71 -31.76
C PHE A 758 24.62 5.10 -31.95
N THR A 759 23.39 5.33 -31.46
CA THR A 759 22.75 6.66 -31.49
C THR A 759 23.08 7.51 -30.25
N GLY A 760 24.07 7.11 -29.43
CA GLY A 760 24.47 7.84 -28.22
C GLY A 760 24.96 9.29 -28.41
N TRP A 761 25.18 9.72 -29.66
CA TRP A 761 25.46 11.10 -30.04
C TRP A 761 24.20 11.92 -30.40
N MET A 762 23.05 11.27 -30.55
CA MET A 762 21.77 11.88 -30.95
C MET A 762 20.86 12.08 -29.74
N ASP A 763 20.41 13.30 -29.50
CA ASP A 763 19.45 13.64 -28.43
C ASP A 763 18.13 14.20 -28.99
N LEU A 764 17.49 13.43 -29.86
CA LEU A 764 16.28 13.84 -30.62
C LEU A 764 15.08 14.24 -29.73
N GLN A 765 15.09 13.88 -28.44
CA GLN A 765 14.04 14.17 -27.47
C GLN A 765 14.52 15.12 -26.34
N GLY A 766 15.76 15.62 -26.40
CA GLY A 766 16.34 16.49 -25.36
C GLY A 766 16.61 15.83 -24.00
N HIS A 767 16.41 14.52 -23.87
CA HIS A 767 16.55 13.79 -22.61
C HIS A 767 18.00 13.67 -22.15
N LEU A 768 18.98 13.50 -23.04
CA LEU A 768 20.41 13.43 -22.66
C LEU A 768 20.93 14.78 -22.19
N LYS A 769 20.52 15.88 -22.83
CA LYS A 769 20.79 17.26 -22.41
C LYS A 769 20.16 17.55 -21.06
N SER A 770 18.92 17.10 -20.84
CA SER A 770 18.21 17.26 -19.56
C SER A 770 18.90 16.47 -18.44
N MET A 771 19.27 15.21 -18.68
CA MET A 771 20.03 14.39 -17.72
C MET A 771 21.37 15.05 -17.34
N LYS A 772 22.12 15.56 -18.33
CA LYS A 772 23.39 16.27 -18.09
C LYS A 772 23.22 17.60 -17.35
N ARG A 773 22.05 18.26 -17.44
CA ARG A 773 21.70 19.43 -16.61
C ARG A 773 21.44 19.01 -15.16
N VAL A 774 20.49 18.10 -14.96
CA VAL A 774 20.08 17.59 -13.64
C VAL A 774 21.28 17.01 -12.86
N ALA A 775 22.19 16.31 -13.54
CA ALA A 775 23.43 15.82 -12.95
C ALA A 775 24.31 16.93 -12.35
N LYS A 776 24.46 18.06 -13.05
CA LYS A 776 25.24 19.22 -12.57
C LYS A 776 24.54 19.94 -11.41
N GLU A 777 23.22 20.08 -11.49
CA GLU A 777 22.42 20.70 -10.43
C GLU A 777 22.51 19.89 -9.13
N LEU A 778 22.41 18.56 -9.21
CA LEU A 778 22.60 17.68 -8.05
C LEU A 778 24.04 17.68 -7.53
N ASP A 779 25.06 17.58 -8.40
CA ASP A 779 26.44 17.52 -7.93
C ASP A 779 26.92 18.82 -7.27
N HIS A 780 26.48 19.98 -7.76
CA HIS A 780 26.81 21.26 -7.15
C HIS A 780 26.36 21.31 -5.68
N VAL A 781 25.11 20.95 -5.41
CA VAL A 781 24.51 20.95 -4.06
C VAL A 781 25.19 19.94 -3.14
N VAL A 782 25.39 18.69 -3.59
CA VAL A 782 26.01 17.65 -2.75
C VAL A 782 27.52 17.88 -2.54
N SER A 783 28.19 18.58 -3.46
CA SER A 783 29.58 19.05 -3.26
C SER A 783 29.70 20.03 -2.10
N GLY A 784 28.88 21.09 -2.11
CA GLY A 784 28.94 22.15 -1.10
C GLY A 784 28.70 21.62 0.32
N TRP A 785 27.78 20.66 0.48
CA TRP A 785 27.58 20.02 1.78
C TRP A 785 28.81 19.21 2.22
N LEU A 786 29.44 18.43 1.33
CA LEU A 786 30.55 17.55 1.68
C LEU A 786 31.79 18.32 2.16
N GLU A 787 32.11 19.43 1.51
CA GLU A 787 33.31 20.23 1.82
C GLU A 787 33.18 20.93 3.17
N GLU A 788 31.98 21.40 3.51
CA GLU A 788 31.67 22.01 4.80
C GLU A 788 31.79 21.02 5.98
N HIS A 789 31.42 19.75 5.80
CA HIS A 789 31.53 18.73 6.86
C HIS A 789 32.98 18.28 7.08
N LEU A 790 33.82 18.32 6.04
CA LEU A 790 35.26 18.11 6.18
C LEU A 790 35.89 19.24 7.02
N GLN A 791 35.63 20.51 6.66
CA GLN A 791 36.15 21.67 7.40
C GLN A 791 35.71 21.70 8.88
N ARG A 792 34.44 21.36 9.17
CA ARG A 792 33.92 21.30 10.55
C ARG A 792 34.61 20.23 11.42
N ARG A 793 35.11 19.14 10.82
CA ARG A 793 35.70 18.00 11.55
C ARG A 793 37.07 18.32 12.15
N GLU A 794 37.78 19.27 11.55
CA GLU A 794 39.15 19.65 11.94
C GLU A 794 39.20 20.62 13.15
N ALA A 795 38.04 21.10 13.63
CA ALA A 795 37.96 22.30 14.47
C ALA A 795 37.74 22.11 16.00
N VAL A 796 37.15 21.01 16.49
CA VAL A 796 36.79 20.87 17.93
C VAL A 796 36.90 19.44 18.47
N ASN A 797 37.50 19.29 19.65
CA ASN A 797 37.77 18.01 20.32
C ASN A 797 36.80 17.75 21.50
N VAL A 798 35.64 17.10 21.26
CA VAL A 798 34.66 16.71 22.29
C VAL A 798 34.08 15.32 22.00
N ARG A 799 34.12 14.40 22.99
CA ARG A 799 33.64 13.01 22.83
C ARG A 799 32.11 12.85 22.83
N GLU A 800 31.35 13.84 23.28
CA GLU A 800 29.88 13.83 23.29
C GLU A 800 29.30 14.89 22.34
N ARG A 801 28.99 14.49 21.09
CA ARG A 801 28.28 15.35 20.12
C ARG A 801 27.39 14.52 19.17
N ARG A 802 26.25 15.07 18.76
CA ARG A 802 25.35 14.43 17.78
C ARG A 802 25.92 14.56 16.35
N LYS A 803 26.52 13.48 15.86
CA LYS A 803 26.96 13.29 14.46
C LYS A 803 25.78 13.04 13.52
N ASP A 804 25.84 13.48 12.26
CA ASP A 804 24.85 13.22 11.21
C ASP A 804 25.23 12.06 10.24
N PHE A 805 24.55 11.91 9.09
CA PHE A 805 24.87 10.84 8.15
C PHE A 805 26.15 11.05 7.34
N MET A 806 26.53 12.28 6.99
CA MET A 806 27.83 12.51 6.34
C MET A 806 28.98 12.39 7.33
N ASP A 807 28.82 12.85 8.57
CA ASP A 807 29.79 12.58 9.63
C ASP A 807 30.07 11.08 9.77
N VAL A 808 29.00 10.26 9.84
CA VAL A 808 29.13 8.80 9.99
C VAL A 808 29.63 8.12 8.72
N MET A 809 29.32 8.62 7.52
CA MET A 809 29.99 8.15 6.29
C MET A 809 31.49 8.47 6.30
N LEU A 810 31.87 9.70 6.69
CA LEU A 810 33.27 10.14 6.77
C LEU A 810 34.05 9.47 7.91
N GLU A 811 33.38 8.92 8.91
CA GLU A 811 33.97 8.20 10.03
C GLU A 811 34.05 6.68 9.79
N SER A 812 32.99 6.06 9.28
CA SER A 812 33.02 4.63 8.89
C SER A 812 33.96 4.36 7.70
N LEU A 813 34.09 5.31 6.77
CA LEU A 813 35.08 5.26 5.69
C LEU A 813 36.49 5.72 6.11
N ALA A 814 36.72 6.15 7.35
CA ALA A 814 38.06 6.48 7.87
C ALA A 814 38.79 5.28 8.50
N VAL A 815 38.12 4.12 8.61
CA VAL A 815 38.75 2.84 9.03
C VAL A 815 39.33 2.07 7.84
N VAL A 816 39.20 2.62 6.62
CA VAL A 816 39.67 2.02 5.35
C VAL A 816 40.30 3.12 4.49
N ASP A 817 41.63 3.19 4.45
CA ASP A 817 42.37 4.25 3.74
C ASP A 817 42.73 3.93 2.28
N ASP A 818 42.51 2.71 1.81
CA ASP A 818 42.62 2.35 0.39
C ASP A 818 41.41 2.84 -0.44
N PRO A 819 41.57 3.11 -1.76
CA PRO A 819 40.48 3.57 -2.63
C PRO A 819 39.51 2.42 -2.98
N ILE A 820 38.53 2.22 -2.10
CA ILE A 820 37.49 1.19 -2.14
C ILE A 820 36.95 0.97 -3.56
N PHE A 821 37.42 -0.11 -4.19
CA PHE A 821 36.98 -0.64 -5.49
C PHE A 821 36.90 0.39 -6.63
N GLY A 822 37.92 1.28 -6.71
CA GLY A 822 38.14 2.15 -7.88
C GLY A 822 37.41 3.50 -7.87
N TYR A 823 36.52 3.75 -6.90
CA TYR A 823 35.86 5.04 -6.73
C TYR A 823 36.50 5.87 -5.61
N LYS A 824 36.70 7.18 -5.84
CA LYS A 824 37.31 8.07 -4.83
C LYS A 824 36.38 8.25 -3.62
N ARG A 825 36.94 8.26 -2.39
CA ARG A 825 36.20 8.43 -1.11
C ARG A 825 35.12 9.53 -1.17
N ARG A 826 35.43 10.71 -1.73
CA ARG A 826 34.45 11.81 -1.92
C ARG A 826 33.28 11.44 -2.85
N THR A 827 33.54 10.79 -3.98
CA THR A 827 32.50 10.30 -4.92
C THR A 827 31.57 9.30 -4.27
N ILE A 828 32.12 8.39 -3.45
CA ILE A 828 31.33 7.39 -2.70
C ILE A 828 30.36 8.09 -1.73
N VAL A 829 30.82 9.09 -0.96
CA VAL A 829 29.94 9.83 -0.04
C VAL A 829 28.85 10.59 -0.80
N LYS A 830 29.20 11.33 -1.88
CA LYS A 830 28.23 12.03 -2.75
C LYS A 830 27.14 11.07 -3.28
N ALA A 831 27.57 9.94 -3.85
CA ALA A 831 26.68 8.93 -4.42
C ALA A 831 25.79 8.22 -3.38
N THR A 832 26.20 8.21 -2.10
CA THR A 832 25.48 7.56 -1.00
C THR A 832 24.44 8.47 -0.35
N ALA A 833 24.67 9.79 -0.35
CA ALA A 833 23.78 10.76 0.28
C ALA A 833 22.36 10.82 -0.33
N LEU A 834 22.16 10.37 -1.57
CA LEU A 834 20.93 10.62 -2.34
C LEU A 834 19.67 9.79 -1.96
N ARG A 835 19.62 9.15 -0.78
CA ARG A 835 18.38 8.60 -0.15
C ARG A 835 18.61 8.24 1.34
N PHE A 836 17.61 7.97 2.20
CA PHE A 836 16.89 6.68 2.21
C PHE A 836 15.66 6.56 3.15
N LEU A 837 14.99 5.40 3.00
CA LEU A 837 13.65 4.95 3.46
C LEU A 837 13.79 3.89 4.61
N THR A 838 12.89 3.03 5.18
CA THR A 838 11.45 2.90 5.48
C THR A 838 11.07 2.81 7.03
N SER A 839 10.66 1.65 7.62
CA SER A 839 9.98 1.31 8.96
C SER A 839 9.04 2.29 9.73
N HIS A 840 8.18 2.08 10.75
CA HIS A 840 7.51 0.93 11.37
C HIS A 840 5.98 1.17 11.49
N GLY A 841 5.01 0.28 11.29
CA GLY A 841 4.68 -0.64 10.18
C GLY A 841 3.29 -1.35 10.38
N SER A 842 2.76 -2.12 9.41
CA SER A 842 1.68 -3.14 9.53
C SER A 842 1.74 -4.41 8.63
N ILE A 843 2.05 -4.38 7.32
CA ILE A 843 2.64 -5.53 6.59
C ILE A 843 4.07 -5.31 6.19
N ASP A 844 4.77 -6.42 6.02
CA ASP A 844 6.17 -6.40 5.65
C ASP A 844 6.37 -6.19 4.16
N VAL A 845 7.50 -5.56 3.87
CA VAL A 845 7.89 -5.00 2.60
C VAL A 845 9.42 -4.92 2.53
N ARG A 846 10.19 -5.66 3.36
CA ARG A 846 11.69 -5.76 3.32
C ARG A 846 12.12 -6.69 2.17
N GLY A 847 11.40 -6.62 1.05
CA GLY A 847 11.76 -7.23 -0.22
C GLY A 847 11.92 -8.73 -0.17
N GLN A 848 10.89 -9.38 0.34
CA GLN A 848 10.68 -10.81 0.26
C GLN A 848 9.15 -11.13 0.36
N GLN A 849 8.31 -10.61 -0.54
CA GLN A 849 7.04 -11.22 -1.04
C GLN A 849 6.96 -10.94 -2.55
N PHE A 850 6.60 -11.90 -3.42
CA PHE A 850 6.84 -11.69 -4.87
C PHE A 850 5.89 -10.65 -5.42
N GLU A 851 4.61 -10.85 -5.10
CA GLU A 851 3.56 -9.96 -5.55
C GLU A 851 3.70 -8.55 -4.98
N TYR A 852 4.51 -8.33 -3.94
CA TYR A 852 4.71 -6.99 -3.41
C TYR A 852 6.14 -6.73 -2.95
N VAL A 853 6.83 -6.12 -3.91
CA VAL A 853 8.15 -5.54 -3.77
C VAL A 853 8.13 -4.04 -4.07
N PRO A 854 7.32 -3.21 -3.37
CA PRO A 854 7.35 -1.75 -3.52
C PRO A 854 8.72 -1.16 -3.16
N PHE A 855 9.58 -1.95 -2.52
CA PHE A 855 10.98 -1.65 -2.24
C PHE A 855 11.97 -2.62 -2.93
N GLY A 856 11.57 -3.41 -3.93
CA GLY A 856 12.44 -4.40 -4.57
C GLY A 856 12.65 -5.67 -3.73
N SER A 857 13.57 -6.55 -4.16
CA SER A 857 13.65 -7.96 -3.72
C SER A 857 15.05 -8.40 -3.25
N GLY A 858 15.10 -9.42 -2.39
CA GLY A 858 16.28 -10.25 -2.17
C GLY A 858 17.49 -9.44 -1.67
N ARG A 859 18.56 -9.42 -2.47
CA ARG A 859 19.75 -8.59 -2.22
C ARG A 859 19.53 -7.13 -2.63
N ARG A 860 18.91 -6.88 -3.79
CA ARG A 860 18.75 -5.54 -4.41
C ARG A 860 17.60 -4.69 -3.85
N LEU A 861 16.78 -5.23 -2.95
CA LEU A 861 15.86 -4.51 -2.06
C LEU A 861 16.44 -3.15 -1.60
N CYS A 862 15.64 -2.09 -1.59
CA CYS A 862 15.97 -0.80 -0.99
C CYS A 862 16.55 -0.97 0.43
N PRO A 863 17.81 -0.56 0.71
CA PRO A 863 18.38 -0.61 2.05
C PRO A 863 17.77 0.46 2.96
N GLY A 864 17.27 1.53 2.33
CA GLY A 864 16.24 2.37 2.89
C GLY A 864 15.05 1.52 3.28
N ILE A 865 15.08 1.01 4.49
CA ILE A 865 14.04 0.14 4.99
C ILE A 865 13.75 0.31 6.51
N SER A 866 14.31 1.38 7.12
CA SER A 866 13.91 1.89 8.46
C SER A 866 13.75 3.45 8.67
N SER A 867 13.96 4.32 7.67
CA SER A 867 13.79 5.80 7.77
C SER A 867 12.51 6.47 7.19
N SER A 868 11.91 6.08 6.05
CA SER A 868 10.79 6.85 5.39
C SER A 868 9.41 6.22 5.29
N LEU A 869 9.22 5.01 5.81
CA LEU A 869 7.99 4.75 6.49
C LEU A 869 8.08 5.74 7.68
N GLN A 870 9.12 5.78 8.53
CA GLN A 870 9.11 6.63 9.74
C GLN A 870 8.82 8.06 9.32
N MET A 871 9.54 8.58 8.29
CA MET A 871 9.33 9.91 7.71
C MET A 871 7.93 10.19 7.17
N LEU A 872 7.21 9.28 6.50
CA LEU A 872 5.79 9.53 6.24
C LEU A 872 4.92 9.20 7.47
N HIS A 873 5.24 8.19 8.31
CA HIS A 873 4.50 7.79 9.52
C HIS A 873 4.17 9.01 10.38
N LEU A 874 5.08 9.71 11.07
CA LEU A 874 4.65 10.88 11.84
C LEU A 874 4.39 12.10 10.93
N THR A 875 4.76 12.19 9.64
CA THR A 875 4.41 13.29 8.65
C THR A 875 3.03 13.17 8.01
N LEU A 876 2.40 12.01 8.15
CA LEU A 876 0.96 11.89 8.18
C LEU A 876 0.51 11.45 9.62
N SER A 877 1.32 11.70 10.69
CA SER A 877 0.94 11.71 12.16
C SER A 877 1.21 12.88 13.23
N ARG A 878 1.13 14.22 12.98
CA ARG A 878 0.59 15.42 13.76
C ARG A 878 0.09 16.79 13.02
N LEU A 879 0.20 16.99 11.67
CA LEU A 879 -0.71 17.70 10.67
C LEU A 879 -2.11 17.16 10.24
N LEU A 880 -2.46 15.94 9.78
CA LEU A 880 -3.88 15.49 9.73
C LEU A 880 -4.71 15.69 11.05
N GLN A 881 -4.04 15.99 12.17
CA GLN A 881 -4.46 16.39 13.53
C GLN A 881 -4.28 17.93 13.73
N GLY A 882 -3.65 18.61 12.79
CA GLY A 882 -3.41 20.04 12.81
C GLY A 882 -4.06 20.82 11.68
N PHE A 883 -4.38 20.16 10.55
CA PHE A 883 -4.90 20.56 9.25
C PHE A 883 -5.68 19.38 8.65
N SER A 884 -6.87 19.63 8.10
CA SER A 884 -7.48 18.74 7.14
C SER A 884 -7.51 19.34 5.77
N PHE A 885 -8.19 18.64 4.89
CA PHE A 885 -8.07 18.69 3.48
C PHE A 885 -9.49 18.36 2.97
N SER A 886 -10.17 19.30 2.30
CA SER A 886 -11.36 19.15 1.44
C SER A 886 -11.00 19.65 0.04
N THR A 887 -11.65 19.16 -1.00
CA THR A 887 -11.23 19.32 -2.41
C THR A 887 -11.69 20.66 -3.05
N ALA A 888 -11.50 20.84 -4.37
CA ALA A 888 -11.63 22.14 -5.05
C ALA A 888 -13.04 22.60 -5.39
N MET A 889 -13.70 23.34 -4.48
CA MET A 889 -15.13 23.14 -4.31
C MET A 889 -15.33 21.62 -4.29
N ASN A 890 -14.81 20.95 -3.25
CA ASN A 890 -14.78 19.50 -2.98
C ASN A 890 -14.61 18.51 -4.17
N ALA A 891 -14.04 18.93 -5.30
CA ALA A 891 -13.60 18.17 -6.48
C ALA A 891 -13.22 16.67 -6.38
N GLN A 892 -13.26 15.97 -7.52
CA GLN A 892 -12.62 14.65 -7.64
C GLN A 892 -11.12 14.78 -7.90
N VAL A 893 -10.31 14.09 -7.11
CA VAL A 893 -8.89 13.91 -7.43
C VAL A 893 -8.75 12.97 -8.61
N ASP A 894 -8.13 13.47 -9.68
CA ASP A 894 -7.62 12.63 -10.76
C ASP A 894 -6.62 11.61 -10.18
N MET A 895 -6.89 10.33 -10.40
CA MET A 895 -6.03 9.22 -9.96
C MET A 895 -5.21 8.62 -11.12
N SER A 896 -5.17 9.27 -12.28
CA SER A 896 -4.27 8.90 -13.36
C SER A 896 -2.81 9.10 -12.98
N GLU A 897 -1.95 8.21 -13.47
CA GLU A 897 -0.55 8.10 -13.09
C GLU A 897 0.33 8.81 -14.13
N GLY A 898 1.23 9.67 -13.65
CA GLY A 898 2.19 10.37 -14.49
C GLY A 898 3.34 9.46 -14.95
N LEU A 899 4.11 9.94 -15.92
CA LEU A 899 5.28 9.24 -16.44
C LEU A 899 6.49 9.39 -15.50
N GLY A 900 7.31 8.33 -15.37
CA GLY A 900 8.55 8.36 -14.58
C GLY A 900 9.06 6.97 -14.19
N LEU A 901 10.18 6.92 -13.46
CA LEU A 901 10.76 5.69 -12.89
C LEU A 901 10.01 5.25 -11.62
N THR A 902 9.46 6.22 -10.89
CA THR A 902 8.45 6.04 -9.86
C THR A 902 7.06 6.20 -10.46
N LEU A 903 6.02 5.99 -9.65
CA LEU A 903 4.62 6.20 -10.05
C LEU A 903 4.10 7.54 -9.45
N PRO A 904 4.34 8.70 -10.09
CA PRO A 904 3.72 9.95 -9.68
C PRO A 904 2.24 9.99 -10.07
N LYS A 905 1.49 10.95 -9.53
CA LYS A 905 0.20 11.37 -10.10
C LYS A 905 0.43 12.14 -11.40
N ALA A 906 -0.53 12.15 -12.32
CA ALA A 906 -0.45 12.96 -13.54
C ALA A 906 -0.68 14.45 -13.24
N THR A 907 -1.66 14.77 -12.39
CA THR A 907 -1.87 16.12 -11.83
C THR A 907 -1.23 16.26 -10.44
N PRO A 908 -0.96 17.49 -9.97
CA PRO A 908 -0.63 17.78 -8.57
C PRO A 908 -1.74 17.41 -7.57
N LEU A 909 -1.56 17.80 -6.30
CA LEU A 909 -2.48 17.52 -5.22
C LEU A 909 -2.66 18.78 -4.35
N GLU A 910 -3.27 19.79 -4.94
CA GLU A 910 -3.60 21.09 -4.33
C GLU A 910 -4.53 20.86 -3.13
N VAL A 911 -4.17 21.17 -1.89
CA VAL A 911 -4.93 20.75 -0.70
C VAL A 911 -5.23 21.95 0.19
N VAL A 912 -6.50 22.26 0.52
CA VAL A 912 -6.85 23.62 1.02
C VAL A 912 -6.46 23.95 2.47
N LEU A 913 -5.79 23.07 3.21
CA LEU A 913 -5.07 23.26 4.51
C LEU A 913 -5.53 24.28 5.59
N ALA A 914 -5.44 23.82 6.85
CA ALA A 914 -6.15 24.38 8.02
C ALA A 914 -5.52 24.38 9.41
N PRO A 915 -6.04 25.15 10.37
CA PRO A 915 -5.93 24.83 11.80
C PRO A 915 -7.05 23.91 12.34
N ARG A 916 -6.69 22.79 12.99
CA ARG A 916 -7.55 21.91 13.82
C ARG A 916 -7.67 22.37 15.25
N LEU A 917 -6.54 22.84 15.78
CA LEU A 917 -6.33 23.09 17.19
C LEU A 917 -6.34 24.59 17.44
N ASP A 918 -7.20 25.02 18.37
CA ASP A 918 -7.28 26.41 18.85
C ASP A 918 -5.86 26.96 19.11
N HIS A 919 -5.58 28.17 18.62
CA HIS A 919 -4.34 28.90 18.86
C HIS A 919 -3.93 28.92 20.34
N LYS A 920 -4.87 28.96 21.28
CA LYS A 920 -4.60 28.93 22.74
C LYS A 920 -4.11 27.55 23.22
N ILE A 921 -4.55 26.47 22.57
CA ILE A 921 -4.06 25.10 22.83
C ILE A 921 -2.72 24.88 22.13
N ASN A 922 -2.59 25.27 20.86
CA ASN A 922 -1.34 25.19 20.11
C ASN A 922 -0.20 25.97 20.76
N GLY A 923 -0.49 27.17 21.28
CA GLY A 923 0.45 27.96 22.08
C GLY A 923 0.99 27.16 23.27
N LYS A 924 0.12 26.49 24.03
CA LYS A 924 0.53 25.61 25.15
C LYS A 924 1.19 24.30 24.70
N TYR A 925 0.81 23.72 23.56
CA TYR A 925 1.38 22.46 23.07
C TYR A 925 2.81 22.65 22.57
N PHE A 926 3.03 23.68 21.74
CA PHE A 926 4.36 24.01 21.24
C PHE A 926 5.23 24.70 22.29
N SER A 927 4.66 25.49 23.22
CA SER A 927 5.43 25.97 24.36
C SER A 927 5.84 24.85 25.32
N ARG A 928 5.06 23.75 25.43
CA ARG A 928 5.43 22.57 26.23
C ARG A 928 6.48 21.69 25.55
N ALA A 929 6.56 21.70 24.21
CA ALA A 929 7.66 21.09 23.47
C ALA A 929 8.96 21.93 23.57
N SER A 930 8.87 23.26 23.52
CA SER A 930 10.04 24.11 23.80
C SER A 930 10.38 24.17 25.29
N SER A 931 9.42 23.99 26.21
CA SER A 931 9.69 23.92 27.65
C SER A 931 10.17 22.55 28.10
N SER A 932 9.91 21.45 27.40
CA SER A 932 10.61 20.19 27.67
C SER A 932 12.05 20.25 27.17
N MET A 933 12.33 20.97 26.07
CA MET A 933 13.69 21.38 25.73
C MET A 933 14.28 22.26 26.84
N HIS A 934 13.73 23.45 27.13
CA HIS A 934 14.29 24.35 28.14
C HIS A 934 14.36 23.77 29.55
N HIS A 935 13.44 22.89 29.97
CA HIS A 935 13.53 22.27 31.29
C HIS A 935 14.61 21.19 31.32
N MET A 936 14.81 20.42 30.24
CA MET A 936 15.88 19.43 30.16
C MET A 936 17.25 20.08 29.91
N GLU A 937 17.32 21.15 29.11
CA GLU A 937 18.45 22.06 28.98
C GLU A 937 18.77 22.71 30.33
N ASN A 938 17.77 23.16 31.10
CA ASN A 938 18.00 23.72 32.44
C ASN A 938 18.40 22.67 33.46
N THR A 939 17.92 21.43 33.39
CA THR A 939 18.40 20.34 34.26
C THR A 939 19.84 19.96 33.90
N VAL A 940 20.20 19.89 32.61
CA VAL A 940 21.60 19.71 32.16
C VAL A 940 22.47 20.91 32.59
N ASN A 941 22.01 22.14 32.40
CA ASN A 941 22.70 23.37 32.82
C ASN A 941 22.78 23.51 34.35
N GLN A 942 21.86 22.93 35.13
CA GLN A 942 21.93 22.89 36.60
C GLN A 942 22.92 21.82 37.08
N SER A 943 22.96 20.65 36.45
CA SER A 943 24.02 19.66 36.67
C SER A 943 25.39 20.24 36.34
N GLN A 944 25.53 20.91 35.18
CA GLN A 944 26.75 21.60 34.78
C GLN A 944 27.07 22.80 35.68
N LYS A 945 26.09 23.59 36.15
CA LYS A 945 26.35 24.66 37.14
C LYS A 945 26.83 24.12 38.49
N LYS A 946 26.33 22.97 38.95
CA LYS A 946 26.85 22.31 40.16
C LYS A 946 28.27 21.78 40.00
N GLN A 947 28.72 21.46 38.78
CA GLN A 947 30.12 21.10 38.50
C GLN A 947 31.01 22.34 38.27
N ASN A 948 30.49 23.39 37.64
CA ASN A 948 31.24 24.61 37.32
C ASN A 948 31.37 25.59 38.50
N LEU A 949 30.70 25.35 39.62
CA LEU A 949 30.84 26.14 40.86
C LEU A 949 31.96 25.64 41.80
N THR A 950 32.69 24.58 41.42
CA THR A 950 33.75 23.97 42.23
C THR A 950 35.17 24.11 41.67
N THR A 951 35.38 24.86 40.58
CA THR A 951 36.70 25.00 39.95
C THR A 951 36.99 26.41 39.43
N THR A 952 37.31 27.34 40.34
CA THR A 952 37.97 28.62 40.01
C THR A 952 39.01 28.98 41.07
N GLU A 953 40.19 28.37 40.99
CA GLU A 953 41.43 28.91 41.58
C GLU A 953 42.40 29.30 40.45
N PRO A 954 43.08 30.46 40.53
CA PRO A 954 43.96 30.94 39.46
C PRO A 954 45.45 30.65 39.73
N LEU A 955 46.16 30.09 38.74
CA LEU A 955 47.62 29.97 38.76
C LEU A 955 48.29 30.54 37.49
N VAL A 956 48.49 31.86 37.55
CA VAL A 956 49.82 32.51 37.59
C VAL A 956 50.90 32.05 36.58
N HIS A 957 51.33 33.03 35.77
CA HIS A 957 52.64 33.21 35.13
C HIS A 957 53.43 31.99 34.60
N GLY A 958 53.67 31.99 33.29
CA GLY A 958 54.56 31.02 32.64
C GLY A 958 56.03 31.45 32.59
N LEU A 959 56.85 30.48 32.18
CA LEU A 959 57.96 30.63 31.25
C LEU A 959 57.92 29.43 30.28
#